data_AF-A0A841JLK0-F1
#
_entry.id   AF-A0A841JLK0-F1
#
_cell.length_a   1.000
_cell.length_b   1.000
_cell.length_c   1.000
_cell.angle_alpha   90.00
_cell.angle_beta   90.00
_cell.angle_gamma   90.00
#
_symmetry.space_group_name_H-M   'P 1'
#
loop_
_entity.id
_entity.type
_entity.pdbx_description
1 polymer ?
#
loop_
_entity_poly.entity_id
_entity_poly.type
_entity_poly.pdbx_seq_one_letter_code
_entity_poly.pdbx_strand_id
1 'polypeptide(L)'
;MNTYTLHISLYDLAFLGAIFIGLSFALQLGFAKKVNRTANRFLSLALVTMVLWLLWVLGRDIGLESCFSHWSWLPLQFSLAFGPLIFFYVLKITRPEYKFRSNDLLHFSPLLLEFTAQALEVMDSIKNGVATDKTPIFHQLNPILQLLTFISVGAYLYASHRQIERFYQGLKFNGGDRYRYELRWLHNLLIGFGLLWFLWIPFTAIDYFYYQYQFSIHAYYPLYLLLAVMAIWIAAVAFLRLENGMVTEPPLFLKPALPAEIKQKGIWLKRAVQANLYYRDPELSLNSLAEKLEMTTHELSRIINTALKKSFNDFINEYRVQEVSRKMKDPAFDHLTLLGIAYESGFNSQSTFNRIFKQMTGKSPLEYKNHLKKECPSYKLGSQSQFAPVILRRETLSKWAHEKLNGNYMFRNYLKISWRNLVRNKSYTAINVIGLAVGIAVCMVIFIIIQYQTSFDGFHSKRDRIYRVLTEYHHAESANISYGKDLPFPMPLGLKTAFPQIEQVAPTFASQNDQVLIVDHNGSAEKKFKEQRGVFFAGPSFFKIFDFPLLAGSYASLNDPNNVLLTKEIAEKYFGDWKTAIGKTIKLQAGGYIFEHGTDILKVSGILATVPANTDFQLKMVVAFGTGFTGDYLSKSTNWVETVSNFGCYILLPPNVSANNFNQQLRAYSRKVESPDNKDSHIIQSISAVHYDAEAGNYSSKTISHQLLNVLWLIAAFILLIACVNFINLSTAQAVNRAKEVGVRKVLGSSKSQLQVQFIVETFLIVASAVILAALITMLALPYINQLLELSLSFNIFNNPAIILFLLIVTIVVTAFAGFYPSLVLSRFNPVNALKSKLTSNAKGISLRRGLVVFQFIIAQVLIIGTLIIVKQMNYFMDQPLGFDKDAVINVPFRIDTTLLNKLDYLKRQLLTVNGVQAVSLSTNTPIENGNDMWNTVRFNHAVKEAYFQTIIKFADNEYVPTYKLPLVAGRNLQPSDTVGEFLVNESLIKNLGIKNPEDILNKDISTWNDVLHGPVVGVLKDFNDRSFRNTLAPLLITTDKAMYNQIGVKLATKNISSTLESVKKVFEQTYPDFVYEYKFLDEKIAGFYKQETQLAALYKIFAAIAIFLSCLGLYGLASFIAVQRIKEVGIRKVLGATAGSIVYLFSKEFIILIAIAFAIATPIAWYYMHQWLQDYAYRISISWWLFATGGLAATIIALATISFQAIKAAKENPVKSLRSE
;
A
#
# COMPACT_ATOMS: atom_id res chain seq x y z
N MET A 1 23.79 -10.93 4.35
CA MET A 1 22.34 -10.65 4.40
C MET A 1 21.89 -10.15 3.04
N ASN A 2 21.02 -10.89 2.35
CA ASN A 2 20.38 -10.36 1.14
C ASN A 2 19.35 -9.31 1.57
N THR A 3 19.54 -8.11 1.06
CA THR A 3 18.82 -6.88 1.37
C THR A 3 17.30 -7.02 1.17
N TYR A 4 16.55 -6.62 2.19
CA TYR A 4 15.08 -6.53 2.23
C TYR A 4 14.58 -5.32 1.41
N THR A 5 14.87 -5.29 0.11
CA THR A 5 14.39 -4.24 -0.79
C THR A 5 13.11 -4.70 -1.48
N LEU A 6 11.96 -4.16 -1.08
CA LEU A 6 10.74 -4.23 -1.90
C LEU A 6 11.02 -3.39 -3.15
N HIS A 7 11.42 -4.02 -4.26
CA HIS A 7 11.53 -3.35 -5.54
C HIS A 7 10.15 -3.36 -6.20
N ILE A 8 9.63 -2.19 -6.59
CA ILE A 8 8.38 -2.08 -7.36
C ILE A 8 8.76 -1.76 -8.79
N SER A 9 8.72 -2.76 -9.65
CA SER A 9 8.89 -2.64 -11.08
C SER A 9 7.59 -2.20 -11.78
N LEU A 10 7.71 -1.80 -13.05
CA LEU A 10 6.57 -1.47 -13.90
C LEU A 10 5.63 -2.68 -14.09
N TYR A 11 6.17 -3.90 -14.01
CA TYR A 11 5.39 -5.13 -14.05
C TYR A 11 4.60 -5.35 -12.75
N ASP A 12 5.13 -4.99 -11.59
CA ASP A 12 4.44 -5.13 -10.29
C ASP A 12 3.21 -4.23 -10.21
N LEU A 13 3.32 -3.01 -10.75
CA LEU A 13 2.18 -2.11 -10.95
C LEU A 13 1.12 -2.71 -11.88
N ALA A 14 1.55 -3.38 -12.95
CA ALA A 14 0.64 -4.03 -13.88
C ALA A 14 -0.03 -5.28 -13.27
N PHE A 15 0.70 -6.05 -12.44
CA PHE A 15 0.17 -7.16 -11.63
C PHE A 15 -0.84 -6.68 -10.60
N LEU A 16 -0.54 -5.61 -9.85
CA LEU A 16 -1.49 -4.96 -8.93
C LEU A 16 -2.76 -4.52 -9.65
N GLY A 17 -2.61 -3.93 -10.85
CA GLY A 17 -3.73 -3.61 -11.72
C GLY A 17 -4.55 -4.84 -12.11
N ALA A 18 -3.90 -5.92 -12.55
CA ALA A 18 -4.56 -7.17 -12.94
C ALA A 18 -5.26 -7.87 -11.76
N ILE A 19 -4.62 -7.92 -10.59
CA ILE A 19 -5.18 -8.43 -9.32
C ILE A 19 -6.45 -7.67 -8.97
N PHE A 20 -6.39 -6.33 -8.97
CA PHE A 20 -7.54 -5.50 -8.63
C PHE A 20 -8.69 -5.65 -9.63
N ILE A 21 -8.39 -5.60 -10.94
CA ILE A 21 -9.40 -5.75 -12.00
C ILE A 21 -10.01 -7.16 -11.94
N GLY A 22 -9.18 -8.19 -11.79
CA GLY A 22 -9.58 -9.58 -11.65
C GLY A 22 -10.48 -9.80 -10.44
N LEU A 23 -10.10 -9.30 -9.27
CA LEU A 23 -10.90 -9.36 -8.04
C LEU A 23 -12.23 -8.63 -8.22
N SER A 24 -12.23 -7.46 -8.87
CA SER A 24 -13.45 -6.71 -9.17
C SER A 24 -14.41 -7.50 -10.06
N PHE A 25 -13.93 -8.13 -11.14
CA PHE A 25 -14.76 -8.97 -11.99
C PHE A 25 -15.19 -10.27 -11.32
N ALA A 26 -14.33 -10.87 -10.49
CA ALA A 26 -14.68 -12.05 -9.71
C ALA A 26 -15.85 -11.75 -8.78
N LEU A 27 -15.74 -10.69 -7.97
CA LEU A 27 -16.82 -10.22 -7.10
C LEU A 27 -18.08 -9.90 -7.91
N GLN A 28 -17.94 -9.24 -9.07
CA GLN A 28 -19.09 -8.95 -9.93
C GLN A 28 -19.79 -10.22 -10.44
N LEU A 29 -19.06 -11.20 -10.94
CA LEU A 29 -19.64 -12.45 -11.48
C LEU A 29 -20.20 -13.35 -10.38
N GLY A 30 -19.52 -13.47 -9.24
CA GLY A 30 -19.92 -14.33 -8.12
C GLY A 30 -21.20 -13.84 -7.43
N PHE A 31 -21.37 -12.51 -7.33
CA PHE A 31 -22.51 -11.89 -6.66
C PHE A 31 -23.60 -11.38 -7.62
N ALA A 32 -23.37 -11.32 -8.93
CA ALA A 32 -24.40 -10.93 -9.91
C ALA A 32 -25.54 -11.95 -9.97
N LYS A 33 -26.78 -11.48 -9.80
CA LYS A 33 -28.00 -12.26 -10.06
C LYS A 33 -28.38 -12.15 -11.54
N LYS A 34 -27.70 -12.94 -12.38
CA LYS A 34 -28.01 -13.14 -13.82
C LYS A 34 -28.71 -14.49 -14.07
N VAL A 35 -29.24 -14.71 -15.28
CA VAL A 35 -29.92 -15.96 -15.66
C VAL A 35 -28.98 -17.17 -15.50
N ASN A 36 -27.71 -17.02 -15.87
CA ASN A 36 -26.68 -18.06 -15.73
C ASN A 36 -25.89 -17.95 -14.42
N ARG A 37 -26.55 -17.72 -13.27
CA ARG A 37 -25.91 -17.48 -11.96
C ARG A 37 -24.89 -18.54 -11.57
N THR A 38 -25.21 -19.82 -11.77
CA THR A 38 -24.31 -20.93 -11.43
C THR A 38 -23.08 -20.98 -12.33
N ALA A 39 -23.22 -20.70 -13.63
CA ALA A 39 -22.08 -20.63 -14.53
C ALA A 39 -21.15 -19.48 -14.13
N ASN A 40 -21.70 -18.28 -13.92
CA ASN A 40 -20.93 -17.10 -13.52
C ASN A 40 -20.20 -17.27 -12.19
N ARG A 41 -20.70 -18.12 -11.28
CA ARG A 41 -19.98 -18.49 -10.05
C ARG A 41 -18.74 -19.36 -10.30
N PHE A 42 -18.81 -20.32 -11.22
CA PHE A 42 -17.63 -21.10 -11.62
C PHE A 42 -16.57 -20.22 -12.28
N LEU A 43 -16.97 -19.29 -13.16
CA LEU A 43 -16.05 -18.32 -13.76
C LEU A 43 -15.49 -17.32 -12.73
N SER A 44 -16.30 -16.91 -11.75
CA SER A 44 -15.84 -16.10 -10.62
C SER A 44 -14.79 -16.83 -9.79
N LEU A 45 -15.01 -18.12 -9.49
CA LEU A 45 -14.04 -18.93 -8.76
C LEU A 45 -12.73 -19.07 -9.56
N ALA A 46 -12.81 -19.25 -10.88
CA ALA A 46 -11.62 -19.30 -11.74
C ALA A 46 -10.83 -17.98 -11.74
N LEU A 47 -11.52 -16.83 -11.68
CA LEU A 47 -10.84 -15.55 -11.50
C LEU A 47 -10.21 -15.39 -10.11
N VAL A 48 -10.88 -15.87 -9.05
CA VAL A 48 -10.30 -15.84 -7.70
C VAL A 48 -9.03 -16.68 -7.65
N THR A 49 -9.04 -17.90 -8.20
CA THR A 49 -7.83 -18.72 -8.25
C THR A 49 -6.71 -18.05 -9.05
N MET A 50 -7.04 -17.37 -10.16
CA MET A 50 -6.07 -16.55 -10.89
C MET A 50 -5.49 -15.42 -10.05
N VAL A 51 -6.35 -14.68 -9.35
CA VAL A 51 -5.94 -13.52 -8.54
C VAL A 51 -5.07 -13.95 -7.36
N LEU A 52 -5.39 -15.07 -6.71
CA LEU A 52 -4.57 -15.64 -5.64
C LEU A 52 -3.20 -16.07 -6.17
N TRP A 53 -3.16 -16.66 -7.36
CA TRP A 53 -1.89 -17.03 -7.99
C TRP A 53 -1.02 -15.81 -8.32
N LEU A 54 -1.62 -14.74 -8.88
CA LEU A 54 -0.91 -13.48 -9.15
C LEU A 54 -0.45 -12.80 -7.86
N LEU A 55 -1.24 -12.85 -6.78
CA LEU A 55 -0.85 -12.35 -5.46
C LEU A 55 0.36 -13.10 -4.90
N TRP A 56 0.40 -14.42 -5.08
CA TRP A 56 1.53 -15.23 -4.68
C TRP A 56 2.81 -14.86 -5.46
N VAL A 57 2.71 -14.76 -6.79
CA VAL A 57 3.82 -14.35 -7.69
C VAL A 57 4.33 -12.96 -7.33
N LEU A 58 3.42 -12.00 -7.16
CA LEU A 58 3.76 -10.62 -6.78
C LEU A 58 4.43 -10.58 -5.39
N GLY A 59 3.90 -11.33 -4.42
CA GLY A 59 4.47 -11.38 -3.09
C GLY A 59 5.86 -12.01 -3.06
N ARG A 60 6.13 -12.99 -3.93
CA ARG A 60 7.47 -13.54 -4.12
C ARG A 60 8.42 -12.50 -4.71
N ASP A 61 8.00 -11.78 -5.74
CA ASP A 61 8.87 -10.84 -6.47
C ASP A 61 9.23 -9.59 -5.68
N ILE A 62 8.23 -8.97 -5.05
CA ILE A 62 8.49 -7.81 -4.18
C ILE A 62 9.27 -8.28 -2.94
N GLY A 63 9.38 -9.58 -2.66
CA GLY A 63 10.02 -10.10 -1.46
C GLY A 63 9.17 -9.81 -0.23
N LEU A 64 7.84 -9.98 -0.32
CA LEU A 64 6.94 -9.84 0.83
C LEU A 64 7.32 -10.79 1.96
N GLU A 65 7.92 -11.95 1.65
CA GLU A 65 8.50 -12.89 2.63
C GLU A 65 9.53 -12.24 3.56
N SER A 66 10.18 -11.19 3.08
CA SER A 66 11.18 -10.42 3.79
C SER A 66 10.53 -9.49 4.83
N CYS A 67 9.33 -8.97 4.56
CA CYS A 67 8.51 -8.24 5.54
C CYS A 67 7.62 -9.17 6.38
N PHE A 68 7.25 -10.33 5.82
CA PHE A 68 6.27 -11.25 6.36
C PHE A 68 6.79 -12.69 6.22
N SER A 69 7.51 -13.17 7.24
CA SER A 69 8.14 -14.51 7.22
C SER A 69 7.18 -15.65 6.85
N HIS A 70 5.89 -15.51 7.18
CA HIS A 70 4.85 -16.49 6.96
C HIS A 70 4.05 -16.30 5.66
N TRP A 71 4.36 -15.28 4.85
CA TRP A 71 3.64 -15.03 3.60
C TRP A 71 3.72 -16.22 2.64
N SER A 72 4.90 -16.84 2.57
CA SER A 72 5.17 -18.02 1.75
C SER A 72 4.37 -19.25 2.18
N TRP A 73 3.75 -19.23 3.37
CA TRP A 73 2.93 -20.33 3.90
C TRP A 73 1.46 -20.27 3.47
N LEU A 74 1.01 -19.15 2.88
CA LEU A 74 -0.38 -19.03 2.45
C LEU A 74 -0.62 -19.89 1.20
N PRO A 75 -1.62 -20.80 1.22
CA PRO A 75 -1.98 -21.61 0.06
C PRO A 75 -2.70 -20.72 -0.95
N LEU A 76 -1.93 -20.06 -1.83
CA LEU A 76 -2.43 -19.11 -2.82
C LEU A 76 -2.38 -19.66 -4.25
N GLN A 77 -1.71 -20.79 -4.46
CA GLN A 77 -1.64 -21.49 -5.74
C GLN A 77 -2.73 -22.55 -5.81
N PHE A 78 -3.68 -22.40 -6.73
CA PHE A 78 -4.78 -23.34 -6.95
C PHE A 78 -4.93 -23.64 -8.44
N SER A 79 -3.82 -23.96 -9.10
CA SER A 79 -3.75 -24.05 -10.55
C SER A 79 -4.51 -25.27 -11.08
N LEU A 80 -4.62 -26.36 -10.32
CA LEU A 80 -5.36 -27.56 -10.73
C LEU A 80 -6.88 -27.36 -10.74
N ALA A 81 -7.39 -26.35 -10.02
CA ALA A 81 -8.81 -25.97 -10.07
C ALA A 81 -9.22 -25.34 -11.40
N PHE A 82 -8.27 -24.77 -12.16
CA PHE A 82 -8.56 -23.86 -13.26
C PHE A 82 -9.32 -24.54 -14.41
N GLY A 83 -8.85 -25.73 -14.82
CA GLY A 83 -9.47 -26.54 -15.88
C GLY A 83 -10.93 -26.93 -15.58
N PRO A 84 -11.19 -27.62 -14.44
CA PRO A 84 -12.55 -27.98 -14.03
C PRO A 84 -13.49 -26.78 -13.92
N LEU A 85 -13.04 -25.64 -13.36
CA LEU A 85 -13.88 -24.44 -13.21
C LEU A 85 -14.34 -23.88 -14.57
N ILE A 86 -13.44 -23.82 -15.56
CA ILE A 86 -13.80 -23.42 -16.93
C ILE A 86 -14.76 -24.42 -17.57
N PHE A 87 -14.51 -25.72 -17.39
CA PHE A 87 -15.39 -26.75 -17.94
C PHE A 87 -16.81 -26.67 -17.38
N PHE A 88 -16.98 -26.51 -16.07
CA PHE A 88 -18.32 -26.37 -15.47
C PHE A 88 -19.01 -25.06 -15.87
N TYR A 89 -18.25 -23.99 -16.10
CA TYR A 89 -18.79 -22.77 -16.70
C TYR A 89 -19.37 -23.03 -18.10
N VAL A 90 -18.60 -23.69 -18.97
CA VAL A 90 -19.03 -24.02 -20.34
C VAL A 90 -20.19 -25.01 -20.32
N LEU A 91 -20.11 -26.06 -19.52
CA LEU A 91 -21.15 -27.09 -19.36
C LEU A 91 -22.49 -26.47 -18.94
N LYS A 92 -22.48 -25.53 -18.00
CA LYS A 92 -23.70 -24.91 -17.50
C LYS A 92 -24.29 -23.91 -18.51
N ILE A 93 -23.46 -23.34 -19.38
CA ILE A 93 -23.91 -22.48 -20.50
C ILE A 93 -24.51 -23.33 -21.63
N THR A 94 -23.89 -24.46 -21.99
CA THR A 94 -24.38 -25.33 -23.06
C THR A 94 -25.55 -26.22 -22.63
N ARG A 95 -25.64 -26.57 -21.33
CA ARG A 95 -26.71 -27.37 -20.73
C ARG A 95 -27.29 -26.69 -19.48
N PRO A 96 -28.22 -25.73 -19.64
CA PRO A 96 -28.81 -25.00 -18.52
C PRO A 96 -29.50 -25.91 -17.47
N GLU A 97 -30.06 -27.04 -17.90
CA GLU A 97 -30.75 -28.01 -17.04
C GLU A 97 -29.81 -28.85 -16.15
N TYR A 98 -28.50 -28.84 -16.40
CA TYR A 98 -27.53 -29.66 -15.67
C TYR A 98 -27.46 -29.27 -14.18
N LYS A 99 -27.77 -30.21 -13.27
CA LYS A 99 -27.57 -30.02 -11.83
C LYS A 99 -26.25 -30.64 -11.40
N PHE A 100 -25.43 -29.88 -10.68
CA PHE A 100 -24.15 -30.34 -10.13
C PHE A 100 -24.41 -31.46 -9.11
N ARG A 101 -23.80 -32.65 -9.31
CA ARG A 101 -23.96 -33.85 -8.48
C ARG A 101 -22.70 -34.10 -7.64
N SER A 102 -22.78 -34.92 -6.59
CA SER A 102 -21.61 -35.26 -5.78
C SER A 102 -20.48 -35.92 -6.58
N ASN A 103 -20.80 -36.70 -7.62
CA ASN A 103 -19.79 -37.29 -8.50
C ASN A 103 -19.00 -36.24 -9.29
N ASP A 104 -19.56 -35.03 -9.48
CA ASP A 104 -18.88 -33.94 -10.18
C ASP A 104 -17.73 -33.34 -9.33
N LEU A 105 -17.76 -33.57 -8.01
CA LEU A 105 -16.66 -33.18 -7.11
C LEU A 105 -15.37 -33.96 -7.41
N LEU A 106 -15.46 -35.15 -8.00
CA LEU A 106 -14.29 -35.93 -8.39
C LEU A 106 -13.42 -35.22 -9.43
N HIS A 107 -13.98 -34.30 -10.22
CA HIS A 107 -13.20 -33.46 -11.14
C HIS A 107 -12.23 -32.51 -10.42
N PHE A 108 -12.47 -32.24 -9.12
CA PHE A 108 -11.64 -31.44 -8.24
C PHE A 108 -10.70 -32.28 -7.36
N SER A 109 -10.70 -33.62 -7.49
CA SER A 109 -9.78 -34.48 -6.72
C SER A 109 -8.29 -34.16 -6.90
N PRO A 110 -7.81 -33.65 -8.06
CA PRO A 110 -6.41 -33.23 -8.18
C PRO A 110 -6.03 -32.07 -7.25
N LEU A 111 -6.99 -31.28 -6.75
CA LEU A 111 -6.70 -30.25 -5.74
C LEU A 111 -6.20 -30.84 -4.43
N LEU A 112 -6.61 -32.06 -4.07
CA LEU A 112 -6.09 -32.72 -2.88
C LEU A 112 -4.58 -32.98 -3.02
N LEU A 113 -4.11 -33.32 -4.22
CA LEU A 113 -2.68 -33.46 -4.50
C LEU A 113 -1.94 -32.13 -4.37
N GLU A 114 -2.54 -31.03 -4.85
CA GLU A 114 -2.00 -29.67 -4.70
C GLU A 114 -1.89 -29.27 -3.21
N PHE A 115 -2.95 -29.52 -2.43
CA PHE A 115 -2.95 -29.24 -0.99
C PHE A 115 -1.93 -30.08 -0.24
N THR A 116 -1.77 -31.36 -0.58
CA THR A 116 -0.75 -32.21 0.05
C THR A 116 0.66 -31.75 -0.30
N ALA A 117 0.90 -31.33 -1.53
CA ALA A 117 2.21 -30.79 -1.92
C ALA A 117 2.52 -29.48 -1.18
N GLN A 118 1.56 -28.55 -1.11
CA GLN A 118 1.71 -27.31 -0.36
C GLN A 118 1.93 -27.54 1.14
N ALA A 119 1.21 -28.50 1.73
CA ALA A 119 1.42 -28.86 3.13
C ALA A 119 2.85 -29.39 3.37
N LEU A 120 3.37 -30.22 2.46
CA LEU A 120 4.74 -30.72 2.52
C LEU A 120 5.78 -29.59 2.34
N GLU A 121 5.55 -28.67 1.41
CA GLU A 121 6.40 -27.49 1.19
C GLU A 121 6.43 -26.58 2.43
N VAL A 122 5.28 -26.33 3.07
CA VAL A 122 5.19 -25.54 4.30
C VAL A 122 5.87 -26.26 5.47
N MET A 123 5.69 -27.58 5.60
CA MET A 123 6.39 -28.37 6.61
C MET A 123 7.91 -28.32 6.44
N ASP A 124 8.41 -28.39 5.21
CA ASP A 124 9.84 -28.27 4.91
C ASP A 124 10.37 -26.85 5.14
N SER A 125 9.56 -25.83 4.81
CA SER A 125 9.87 -24.43 5.10
C SER A 125 10.01 -24.17 6.60
N ILE A 126 9.08 -24.70 7.40
CA ILE A 126 9.14 -24.63 8.88
C ILE A 126 10.39 -25.33 9.41
N LYS A 127 10.73 -26.50 8.86
CA LYS A 127 11.88 -27.29 9.30
C LYS A 127 13.22 -26.64 8.98
N ASN A 128 13.36 -26.04 7.81
CA ASN A 128 14.63 -25.48 7.33
C ASN A 128 14.77 -23.97 7.59
N GLY A 129 13.70 -23.28 8.02
CA GLY A 129 13.71 -21.84 8.27
C GLY A 129 13.85 -20.99 7.00
N VAL A 130 13.53 -21.54 5.84
CA VAL A 130 13.63 -20.88 4.52
C VAL A 130 12.23 -20.78 3.90
N ALA A 131 11.96 -19.74 3.11
CA ALA A 131 10.69 -19.59 2.38
C ALA A 131 10.37 -20.83 1.51
N THR A 132 9.08 -21.16 1.38
CA THR A 132 8.60 -22.38 0.70
C THR A 132 9.16 -22.53 -0.71
N ASP A 133 9.28 -21.45 -1.46
CA ASP A 133 9.76 -21.42 -2.85
C ASP A 133 11.27 -21.72 -3.02
N LYS A 134 12.03 -21.69 -1.93
CA LYS A 134 13.48 -21.98 -1.86
C LYS A 134 13.78 -23.35 -1.26
N THR A 135 12.73 -24.10 -0.88
CA THR A 135 12.89 -25.43 -0.31
C THR A 135 13.23 -26.45 -1.41
N PRO A 136 14.06 -27.47 -1.10
CA PRO A 136 14.34 -28.55 -2.04
C PRO A 136 13.07 -29.31 -2.42
N ILE A 137 12.10 -29.43 -1.50
CA ILE A 137 10.80 -30.06 -1.77
C ILE A 137 10.01 -29.28 -2.82
N PHE A 138 9.98 -27.94 -2.75
CA PHE A 138 9.33 -27.12 -3.78
C PHE A 138 9.98 -27.31 -5.16
N HIS A 139 11.31 -27.32 -5.25
CA HIS A 139 12.01 -27.54 -6.51
C HIS A 139 11.73 -28.92 -7.14
N GLN A 140 11.46 -29.94 -6.32
CA GLN A 140 11.08 -31.28 -6.80
C GLN A 140 9.60 -31.38 -7.19
N LEU A 141 8.69 -30.79 -6.40
CA LEU A 141 7.24 -30.94 -6.59
C LEU A 141 6.65 -29.95 -7.60
N ASN A 142 7.15 -28.73 -7.68
CA ASN A 142 6.64 -27.68 -8.57
C ASN A 142 6.62 -28.10 -10.07
N PRO A 143 7.67 -28.69 -10.67
CA PRO A 143 7.59 -29.20 -12.05
C PRO A 143 6.48 -30.22 -12.26
N ILE A 144 6.28 -31.11 -11.28
CA ILE A 144 5.25 -32.15 -11.34
C ILE A 144 3.85 -31.52 -11.27
N LEU A 145 3.65 -30.56 -10.36
CA LEU A 145 2.39 -29.81 -10.24
C LEU A 145 2.08 -28.97 -11.49
N GLN A 146 3.11 -28.35 -12.09
CA GLN A 146 2.95 -27.60 -13.35
C GLN A 146 2.56 -28.54 -14.49
N LEU A 147 3.23 -29.69 -14.64
CA LEU A 147 2.89 -30.71 -15.63
C LEU A 147 1.44 -31.20 -15.47
N LEU A 148 1.03 -31.52 -14.24
CA LEU A 148 -0.35 -31.91 -13.93
C LEU A 148 -1.35 -30.80 -14.23
N THR A 149 -0.99 -29.54 -13.98
CA THR A 149 -1.80 -28.36 -14.31
C THR A 149 -2.01 -28.27 -15.81
N PHE A 150 -0.96 -28.44 -16.62
CA PHE A 150 -1.06 -28.44 -18.08
C PHE A 150 -1.97 -29.55 -18.60
N ILE A 151 -1.81 -30.76 -18.09
CA ILE A 151 -2.63 -31.92 -18.46
C ILE A 151 -4.10 -31.65 -18.10
N SER A 152 -4.36 -31.14 -16.90
CA SER A 152 -5.70 -30.80 -16.42
C SER A 152 -6.35 -29.71 -17.31
N VAL A 153 -5.70 -28.56 -17.45
CA VAL A 153 -6.23 -27.43 -18.24
C VAL A 153 -6.44 -27.84 -19.69
N GLY A 154 -5.48 -28.53 -20.31
CA GLY A 154 -5.58 -29.04 -21.68
C GLY A 154 -6.76 -30.00 -21.88
N ALA A 155 -6.90 -31.00 -21.00
CA ALA A 155 -7.98 -31.98 -21.07
C ALA A 155 -9.37 -31.33 -20.91
N TYR A 156 -9.52 -30.40 -19.96
CA TYR A 156 -10.79 -29.71 -19.72
C TYR A 156 -11.12 -28.65 -20.77
N LEU A 157 -10.12 -28.00 -21.37
CA LEU A 157 -10.34 -27.11 -22.53
C LEU A 157 -10.79 -27.90 -23.76
N TYR A 158 -10.18 -29.07 -24.02
CA TYR A 158 -10.64 -29.97 -25.08
C TYR A 158 -12.07 -30.48 -24.83
N ALA A 159 -12.38 -30.89 -23.60
CA ALA A 159 -13.73 -31.30 -23.21
C ALA A 159 -14.74 -30.15 -23.37
N SER A 160 -14.34 -28.92 -23.04
CA SER A 160 -15.15 -27.70 -23.22
C SER A 160 -15.41 -27.40 -24.70
N HIS A 161 -14.39 -27.55 -25.54
CA HIS A 161 -14.50 -27.40 -27.00
C HIS A 161 -15.51 -28.40 -27.57
N ARG A 162 -15.37 -29.69 -27.22
CA ARG A 162 -16.27 -30.76 -27.66
C ARG A 162 -17.71 -30.56 -27.17
N GLN A 163 -17.91 -29.97 -25.99
CA GLN A 163 -19.25 -29.60 -25.49
C GLN A 163 -19.90 -28.52 -26.35
N ILE A 164 -19.13 -27.50 -26.77
CA ILE A 164 -19.62 -26.43 -27.64
C ILE A 164 -19.97 -26.99 -29.03
N GLU A 165 -19.16 -27.89 -29.58
CA GLU A 165 -19.46 -28.55 -30.86
C GLU A 165 -20.72 -29.42 -30.79
N ARG A 166 -20.85 -30.25 -29.75
CA ARG A 166 -22.07 -31.06 -29.53
C ARG A 166 -23.31 -30.20 -29.36
N PHE A 167 -23.18 -29.03 -28.72
CA PHE A 167 -24.27 -28.07 -28.60
C PHE A 167 -24.72 -27.56 -29.99
N TYR A 168 -23.78 -27.24 -30.87
CA TYR A 168 -24.12 -26.83 -32.24
C TYR A 168 -24.69 -27.96 -33.10
N GLN A 169 -24.19 -29.19 -32.94
CA GLN A 169 -24.72 -30.37 -33.63
C GLN A 169 -26.15 -30.74 -33.20
N GLY A 170 -26.55 -30.40 -31.96
CA GLY A 170 -27.88 -30.68 -31.43
C GLY A 170 -28.98 -29.70 -31.84
N LEU A 171 -28.64 -28.56 -32.45
CA LEU A 171 -29.61 -27.53 -32.87
C LEU A 171 -30.27 -27.91 -34.21
N LYS A 172 -31.53 -28.38 -34.19
CA LYS A 172 -32.34 -28.56 -35.41
C LYS A 172 -32.63 -27.20 -36.07
N PHE A 173 -32.37 -27.11 -37.37
CA PHE A 173 -32.47 -25.87 -38.15
C PHE A 173 -33.92 -25.38 -38.27
N ASN A 174 -34.24 -24.26 -37.60
CA ASN A 174 -35.49 -23.53 -37.74
C ASN A 174 -35.20 -22.07 -38.13
N GLY A 175 -34.89 -21.82 -39.41
CA GLY A 175 -35.11 -20.57 -40.15
C GLY A 175 -34.52 -19.23 -39.64
N GLY A 176 -33.78 -19.17 -38.53
CA GLY A 176 -33.20 -17.95 -37.99
C GLY A 176 -31.70 -18.06 -37.73
N ASP A 177 -30.88 -17.34 -38.49
CA ASP A 177 -29.41 -17.36 -38.40
C ASP A 177 -28.83 -16.83 -37.08
N ARG A 178 -29.65 -16.27 -36.17
CA ARG A 178 -29.17 -15.70 -34.90
C ARG A 178 -28.53 -16.70 -33.96
N TYR A 179 -28.98 -17.96 -33.95
CA TYR A 179 -28.49 -18.98 -33.01
C TYR A 179 -27.18 -19.66 -33.46
N ARG A 180 -26.78 -19.53 -34.74
CA ARG A 180 -25.57 -20.20 -35.29
C ARG A 180 -24.24 -19.60 -34.82
N TYR A 181 -24.24 -18.46 -34.13
CA TYR A 181 -23.00 -17.77 -33.74
C TYR A 181 -22.96 -17.27 -32.29
N GLU A 182 -23.90 -17.69 -31.44
CA GLU A 182 -24.01 -17.25 -30.05
C GLU A 182 -22.72 -17.55 -29.25
N LEU A 183 -22.20 -18.79 -29.26
CA LEU A 183 -21.03 -19.20 -28.46
C LEU A 183 -19.68 -19.06 -29.18
N ARG A 184 -19.64 -18.50 -30.40
CA ARG A 184 -18.39 -18.35 -31.18
C ARG A 184 -17.34 -17.49 -30.46
N TRP A 185 -17.79 -16.47 -29.73
CA TRP A 185 -16.90 -15.66 -28.88
C TRP A 185 -16.22 -16.51 -27.81
N LEU A 186 -17.00 -17.33 -27.10
CA LEU A 186 -16.48 -18.17 -26.01
C LEU A 186 -15.52 -19.21 -26.57
N HIS A 187 -15.88 -19.82 -27.69
CA HIS A 187 -15.02 -20.76 -28.41
C HIS A 187 -13.67 -20.13 -28.81
N ASN A 188 -13.68 -18.96 -29.45
CA ASN A 188 -12.45 -18.27 -29.85
C ASN A 188 -11.59 -17.86 -28.65
N LEU A 189 -12.20 -17.40 -27.55
CA LEU A 189 -11.44 -17.06 -26.35
C LEU A 189 -10.87 -18.28 -25.64
N LEU A 190 -11.58 -19.41 -25.62
CA LEU A 190 -11.06 -20.66 -25.06
C LEU A 190 -9.89 -21.23 -25.88
N ILE A 191 -9.95 -21.10 -27.22
CA ILE A 191 -8.83 -21.45 -28.10
C ILE A 191 -7.64 -20.53 -27.83
N GLY A 192 -7.85 -19.21 -27.78
CA GLY A 192 -6.79 -18.25 -27.46
C GLY A 192 -6.18 -18.49 -26.07
N PHE A 193 -7.02 -18.81 -25.09
CA PHE A 193 -6.59 -19.20 -23.75
C PHE A 193 -5.77 -20.50 -23.76
N GLY A 194 -6.18 -21.50 -24.52
CA GLY A 194 -5.43 -22.75 -24.69
C GLY A 194 -4.07 -22.55 -25.37
N LEU A 195 -4.00 -21.71 -26.41
CA LEU A 195 -2.74 -21.38 -27.08
C LEU A 195 -1.72 -20.70 -26.14
N LEU A 196 -2.20 -19.85 -25.22
CA LEU A 196 -1.34 -19.24 -24.19
C LEU A 196 -0.76 -20.29 -23.23
N TRP A 197 -1.54 -21.30 -22.83
CA TRP A 197 -1.04 -22.42 -22.03
C TRP A 197 -0.02 -23.28 -22.78
N PHE A 198 -0.18 -23.47 -24.09
CA PHE A 198 0.82 -24.17 -24.92
C PHE A 198 2.15 -23.41 -25.01
N LEU A 199 2.13 -22.07 -25.01
CA LEU A 199 3.33 -21.23 -25.03
C LEU A 199 4.14 -21.35 -23.72
N TRP A 200 3.48 -21.71 -22.62
CA TRP A 200 4.09 -21.93 -21.31
C TRP A 200 4.99 -23.19 -21.29
N ILE A 201 4.60 -24.27 -21.99
CA ILE A 201 5.30 -25.58 -21.98
C ILE A 201 6.77 -25.48 -22.43
N PRO A 202 7.11 -24.92 -23.62
CA PRO A 202 8.51 -24.81 -24.05
C PRO A 202 9.29 -23.85 -23.15
N PHE A 203 8.64 -22.83 -22.60
CA PHE A 203 9.27 -21.88 -21.69
C PHE A 203 9.67 -22.54 -20.37
N THR A 204 8.77 -23.31 -19.75
CA THR A 204 9.06 -24.10 -18.54
C THR A 204 10.06 -25.22 -18.80
N ALA A 205 10.03 -25.84 -19.99
CA ALA A 205 10.98 -26.88 -20.36
C ALA A 205 12.40 -26.32 -20.54
N ILE A 206 12.55 -25.13 -21.14
CA ILE A 206 13.83 -24.45 -21.27
C ILE A 206 14.38 -24.09 -19.89
N ASP A 207 13.56 -23.54 -18.99
CA ASP A 207 14.00 -23.22 -17.63
C ASP A 207 14.43 -24.48 -16.85
N TYR A 208 13.66 -25.56 -16.96
CA TYR A 208 13.96 -26.82 -16.28
C TYR A 208 15.23 -27.52 -16.81
N PHE A 209 15.27 -27.80 -18.12
CA PHE A 209 16.32 -28.63 -18.72
C PHE A 209 17.61 -27.86 -18.99
N TYR A 210 17.54 -26.57 -19.28
CA TYR A 210 18.70 -25.79 -19.71
C TYR A 210 19.23 -24.86 -18.61
N TYR A 211 18.33 -24.22 -17.86
CA TYR A 211 18.71 -23.25 -16.82
C TYR A 211 18.60 -23.79 -15.39
N GLN A 212 18.18 -25.05 -15.19
CA GLN A 212 18.04 -25.67 -13.87
C GLN A 212 17.24 -24.80 -12.87
N TYR A 213 16.15 -24.18 -13.31
CA TYR A 213 15.35 -23.22 -12.52
C TYR A 213 16.08 -21.93 -12.07
N GLN A 214 17.16 -21.55 -12.76
CA GLN A 214 17.85 -20.29 -12.47
C GLN A 214 17.17 -19.05 -13.07
N PHE A 215 16.10 -19.20 -13.87
CA PHE A 215 15.39 -18.02 -14.35
C PHE A 215 14.73 -17.24 -13.21
N SER A 216 14.99 -15.93 -13.22
CA SER A 216 14.27 -14.98 -12.38
C SER A 216 12.77 -15.02 -12.68
N ILE A 217 11.95 -14.81 -11.66
CA ILE A 217 10.49 -14.74 -11.78
C ILE A 217 10.03 -13.70 -12.81
N HIS A 218 10.83 -12.64 -13.03
CA HIS A 218 10.58 -11.62 -14.05
C HIS A 218 10.50 -12.19 -15.47
N ALA A 219 11.17 -13.30 -15.77
CA ALA A 219 11.10 -13.96 -17.07
C ALA A 219 9.69 -14.49 -17.36
N TYR A 220 8.95 -14.88 -16.31
CA TYR A 220 7.60 -15.43 -16.41
C TYR A 220 6.49 -14.37 -16.42
N TYR A 221 6.82 -13.11 -16.11
CA TYR A 221 5.85 -12.03 -15.95
C TYR A 221 4.96 -11.78 -17.17
N PRO A 222 5.48 -11.70 -18.40
CA PRO A 222 4.64 -11.49 -19.58
C PRO A 222 3.60 -12.60 -19.76
N LEU A 223 3.97 -13.84 -19.43
CA LEU A 223 3.10 -15.00 -19.55
C LEU A 223 1.95 -14.96 -18.53
N TYR A 224 2.26 -14.71 -17.25
CA TYR A 224 1.26 -14.53 -16.21
C TYR A 224 0.27 -13.41 -16.54
N LEU A 225 0.79 -12.28 -17.02
CA LEU A 225 -0.01 -11.10 -17.34
C LEU A 225 -0.91 -11.33 -18.56
N LEU A 226 -0.41 -11.98 -19.62
CA LEU A 226 -1.22 -12.37 -20.77
C LEU A 226 -2.35 -13.32 -20.39
N LEU A 227 -2.07 -14.30 -19.54
CA LEU A 227 -3.05 -15.27 -19.05
C LEU A 227 -4.11 -14.58 -18.16
N ALA A 228 -3.68 -13.64 -17.31
CA ALA A 228 -4.55 -12.83 -16.46
C ALA A 228 -5.47 -11.94 -17.30
N VAL A 229 -4.91 -11.25 -18.30
CA VAL A 229 -5.67 -10.41 -19.24
C VAL A 229 -6.69 -11.25 -19.99
N MET A 230 -6.33 -12.45 -20.45
CA MET A 230 -7.27 -13.33 -21.15
C MET A 230 -8.40 -13.82 -20.22
N ALA A 231 -8.10 -14.22 -18.99
CA ALA A 231 -9.10 -14.61 -18.00
C ALA A 231 -10.04 -13.45 -17.64
N ILE A 232 -9.47 -12.25 -17.41
CA ILE A 232 -10.22 -11.01 -17.20
C ILE A 232 -11.06 -10.67 -18.42
N TRP A 233 -10.57 -10.91 -19.64
CA TRP A 233 -11.31 -10.67 -20.88
C TRP A 233 -12.51 -11.62 -21.00
N ILE A 234 -12.32 -12.91 -20.75
CA ILE A 234 -13.42 -13.90 -20.73
C ILE A 234 -14.49 -13.46 -19.73
N ALA A 235 -14.08 -13.09 -18.53
CA ALA A 235 -14.97 -12.59 -17.48
C ALA A 235 -15.65 -11.27 -17.84
N ALA A 236 -14.92 -10.33 -18.43
CA ALA A 236 -15.45 -9.04 -18.85
C ALA A 236 -16.52 -9.25 -19.94
N VAL A 237 -16.27 -10.09 -20.95
CA VAL A 237 -17.25 -10.34 -22.01
C VAL A 237 -18.45 -11.13 -21.49
N ALA A 238 -18.25 -12.14 -20.63
CA ALA A 238 -19.33 -12.86 -19.95
C ALA A 238 -20.19 -11.91 -19.11
N PHE A 239 -19.55 -10.97 -18.42
CA PHE A 239 -20.24 -9.95 -17.63
C PHE A 239 -20.92 -8.88 -18.50
N LEU A 240 -20.37 -8.55 -19.68
CA LEU A 240 -20.89 -7.52 -20.59
C LEU A 240 -22.05 -8.00 -21.48
N ARG A 241 -22.15 -9.29 -21.78
CA ARG A 241 -23.25 -9.83 -22.61
C ARG A 241 -24.60 -9.79 -21.88
N LEU A 242 -25.64 -9.41 -22.64
CA LEU A 242 -27.04 -9.44 -22.23
C LEU A 242 -27.53 -10.89 -22.37
N GLU A 243 -27.68 -11.60 -21.26
CA GLU A 243 -28.26 -12.94 -21.26
C GLU A 243 -29.77 -12.82 -21.46
N ASN A 244 -30.23 -12.89 -22.71
CA ASN A 244 -31.61 -13.28 -22.97
C ASN A 244 -31.70 -14.73 -22.48
N GLY A 245 -32.59 -15.02 -21.53
CA GLY A 245 -32.76 -16.39 -21.08
C GLY A 245 -33.00 -17.28 -22.29
N MET A 246 -32.10 -18.23 -22.54
CA MET A 246 -32.36 -19.33 -23.46
C MET A 246 -33.45 -20.17 -22.81
N VAL A 247 -34.70 -19.76 -23.00
CA VAL A 247 -35.82 -20.68 -22.92
C VAL A 247 -35.62 -21.61 -24.11
N THR A 248 -34.81 -22.65 -23.93
CA THR A 248 -35.11 -23.89 -24.63
C THR A 248 -36.51 -24.24 -24.18
N GLU A 249 -37.49 -24.07 -25.07
CA GLU A 249 -38.74 -24.80 -24.91
C GLU A 249 -38.34 -26.26 -24.59
N PRO A 250 -38.97 -26.89 -23.57
CA PRO A 250 -38.63 -28.26 -23.20
C PRO A 250 -38.65 -29.14 -24.46
N PRO A 251 -37.86 -30.23 -24.50
CA PRO A 251 -37.92 -31.13 -25.64
C PRO A 251 -39.39 -31.43 -25.90
N LEU A 252 -39.80 -31.28 -27.15
CA LEU A 252 -41.05 -31.86 -27.62
C LEU A 252 -41.02 -33.30 -27.10
N PHE A 253 -41.74 -33.57 -26.01
CA PHE A 253 -42.48 -34.81 -25.94
C PHE A 253 -43.08 -34.88 -27.33
N LEU A 254 -42.69 -35.90 -28.10
CA LEU A 254 -43.51 -36.36 -29.20
C LEU A 254 -44.89 -36.51 -28.56
N LYS A 255 -45.71 -35.45 -28.67
CA LYS A 255 -47.14 -35.56 -28.45
C LYS A 255 -47.50 -36.78 -29.29
N PRO A 256 -48.21 -37.77 -28.72
CA PRO A 256 -48.64 -38.92 -29.50
C PRO A 256 -49.16 -38.38 -30.81
N ALA A 257 -48.66 -38.92 -31.93
CA ALA A 257 -49.05 -38.47 -33.26
C ALA A 257 -50.57 -38.26 -33.22
N LEU A 258 -51.03 -37.06 -33.57
CA LEU A 258 -52.47 -36.77 -33.62
C LEU A 258 -53.10 -37.97 -34.36
N PRO A 259 -54.09 -38.66 -33.77
CA PRO A 259 -54.78 -39.74 -34.48
C PRO A 259 -55.17 -39.18 -35.85
N ALA A 260 -54.84 -39.89 -36.93
CA ALA A 260 -55.14 -39.43 -38.30
C ALA A 260 -56.59 -38.96 -38.44
N GLU A 261 -57.47 -39.56 -37.63
CA GLU A 261 -58.87 -39.21 -37.38
C GLU A 261 -59.13 -37.74 -36.99
N ILE A 262 -58.37 -37.13 -36.06
CA ILE A 262 -58.60 -35.74 -35.63
C ILE A 262 -58.19 -34.74 -36.73
N LYS A 263 -57.16 -35.07 -37.52
CA LYS A 263 -56.73 -34.24 -38.65
C LYS A 263 -57.75 -34.32 -39.80
N GLN A 264 -58.31 -35.50 -40.05
CA GLN A 264 -59.42 -35.69 -40.99
C GLN A 264 -60.69 -34.95 -40.53
N LYS A 265 -61.07 -35.07 -39.25
CA LYS A 265 -62.19 -34.30 -38.65
C LYS A 265 -61.98 -32.79 -38.76
N GLY A 266 -60.75 -32.28 -38.62
CA GLY A 266 -60.44 -30.86 -38.84
C GLY A 266 -60.61 -30.39 -40.29
N ILE A 267 -60.25 -31.24 -41.28
CA ILE A 267 -60.47 -30.96 -42.70
C ILE A 267 -61.97 -31.03 -43.04
N TRP A 268 -62.68 -32.02 -42.51
CA TRP A 268 -64.14 -32.13 -42.62
C TRP A 268 -64.83 -30.90 -42.03
N LEU A 269 -64.42 -30.45 -40.84
CA LEU A 269 -65.00 -29.28 -40.18
C LEU A 269 -64.85 -28.00 -41.03
N LYS A 270 -63.68 -27.81 -41.65
CA LYS A 270 -63.46 -26.70 -42.60
C LYS A 270 -64.42 -26.77 -43.79
N ARG A 271 -64.62 -27.97 -44.36
CA ARG A 271 -65.55 -28.18 -45.48
C ARG A 271 -67.01 -28.00 -45.06
N ALA A 272 -67.41 -28.52 -43.91
CA ALA A 272 -68.78 -28.43 -43.40
C ALA A 272 -69.18 -26.98 -43.08
N VAL A 273 -68.29 -26.22 -42.42
CA VAL A 273 -68.51 -24.79 -42.12
C VAL A 273 -68.56 -23.94 -43.38
N GLN A 274 -67.74 -24.26 -44.38
CA GLN A 274 -67.74 -23.54 -45.65
C GLN A 274 -68.94 -23.90 -46.53
N ALA A 275 -69.31 -25.19 -46.62
CA ALA A 275 -70.40 -25.69 -47.46
C ALA A 275 -71.78 -25.20 -46.96
N ASN A 276 -72.00 -25.22 -45.64
CA ASN A 276 -73.26 -24.79 -45.03
C ASN A 276 -73.28 -23.30 -44.64
N LEU A 277 -72.22 -22.55 -44.97
CA LEU A 277 -72.09 -21.11 -44.71
C LEU A 277 -72.36 -20.71 -43.24
N TYR A 278 -72.06 -21.58 -42.28
CA TYR A 278 -72.40 -21.36 -40.86
C TYR A 278 -71.79 -20.08 -40.28
N TYR A 279 -70.66 -19.63 -40.82
CA TYR A 279 -70.00 -18.38 -40.41
C TYR A 279 -70.81 -17.11 -40.70
N ARG A 280 -71.86 -17.15 -41.54
CA ARG A 280 -72.74 -16.00 -41.81
C ARG A 280 -73.72 -15.71 -40.67
N ASP A 281 -73.97 -16.67 -39.79
CA ASP A 281 -74.82 -16.48 -38.62
C ASP A 281 -74.12 -15.55 -37.61
N PRO A 282 -74.66 -14.34 -37.34
CA PRO A 282 -74.02 -13.35 -36.49
C PRO A 282 -74.00 -13.74 -35.00
N GLU A 283 -74.88 -14.64 -34.57
CA GLU A 283 -75.00 -15.10 -33.17
C GLU A 283 -74.30 -16.45 -32.94
N LEU A 284 -73.60 -16.97 -33.96
CA LEU A 284 -72.93 -18.26 -33.89
C LEU A 284 -71.96 -18.34 -32.70
N SER A 285 -72.29 -19.22 -31.75
CA SER A 285 -71.46 -19.60 -30.63
C SER A 285 -70.87 -21.00 -30.83
N LEU A 286 -69.89 -21.37 -30.02
CA LEU A 286 -69.31 -22.71 -30.04
C LEU A 286 -70.38 -23.78 -29.73
N ASN A 287 -71.32 -23.49 -28.83
CA ASN A 287 -72.42 -24.40 -28.49
C ASN A 287 -73.40 -24.57 -29.66
N SER A 288 -73.83 -23.47 -30.27
CA SER A 288 -74.78 -23.54 -31.39
C SER A 288 -74.17 -24.19 -32.64
N LEU A 289 -72.85 -24.02 -32.86
CA LEU A 289 -72.16 -24.74 -33.94
C LEU A 289 -72.01 -26.24 -33.63
N ALA A 290 -71.79 -26.60 -32.36
CA ALA A 290 -71.70 -27.99 -31.95
C ALA A 290 -73.04 -28.71 -32.14
N GLU A 291 -74.15 -28.05 -31.78
CA GLU A 291 -75.51 -28.54 -32.00
C GLU A 291 -75.82 -28.71 -33.49
N LYS A 292 -75.53 -27.70 -34.34
CA LYS A 292 -75.71 -27.77 -35.81
C LYS A 292 -74.86 -28.83 -36.50
N LEU A 293 -73.82 -29.33 -35.84
CA LEU A 293 -72.91 -30.36 -36.34
C LEU A 293 -73.12 -31.71 -35.63
N GLU A 294 -74.17 -31.83 -34.81
CA GLU A 294 -74.50 -33.03 -34.01
C GLU A 294 -73.31 -33.57 -33.21
N MET A 295 -72.54 -32.66 -32.61
CA MET A 295 -71.35 -33.01 -31.82
C MET A 295 -71.32 -32.28 -30.48
N THR A 296 -70.52 -32.81 -29.55
CA THR A 296 -70.38 -32.15 -28.24
C THR A 296 -69.51 -30.89 -28.35
N THR A 297 -69.82 -29.85 -27.58
CA THR A 297 -69.04 -28.60 -27.51
C THR A 297 -67.56 -28.88 -27.19
N HIS A 298 -67.31 -29.84 -26.31
CA HIS A 298 -65.96 -30.24 -25.93
C HIS A 298 -65.21 -30.89 -27.10
N GLU A 299 -65.87 -31.75 -27.89
CA GLU A 299 -65.26 -32.37 -29.08
C GLU A 299 -64.98 -31.34 -30.18
N LEU A 300 -65.92 -30.44 -30.45
CA LEU A 300 -65.72 -29.35 -31.42
C LEU A 300 -64.57 -28.43 -31.00
N SER A 301 -64.53 -28.02 -29.72
CA SER A 301 -63.42 -27.22 -29.20
C SER A 301 -62.09 -27.96 -29.30
N ARG A 302 -62.08 -29.26 -29.02
CA ARG A 302 -60.88 -30.10 -29.12
C ARG A 302 -60.41 -30.19 -30.57
N ILE A 303 -61.30 -30.34 -31.54
CA ILE A 303 -60.96 -30.35 -32.97
C ILE A 303 -60.39 -28.99 -33.39
N ILE A 304 -61.03 -27.88 -33.05
CA ILE A 304 -60.59 -26.53 -33.44
C ILE A 304 -59.22 -26.19 -32.81
N ASN A 305 -59.06 -26.41 -31.50
CA ASN A 305 -57.82 -26.09 -30.80
C ASN A 305 -56.67 -27.03 -31.17
N THR A 306 -56.96 -28.32 -31.40
CA THR A 306 -55.91 -29.35 -31.59
C THR A 306 -55.58 -29.56 -33.07
N ALA A 307 -56.58 -29.67 -33.94
CA ALA A 307 -56.38 -29.92 -35.37
C ALA A 307 -56.09 -28.64 -36.16
N LEU A 308 -56.80 -27.55 -35.84
CA LEU A 308 -56.68 -26.28 -36.57
C LEU A 308 -55.78 -25.25 -35.90
N LYS A 309 -55.42 -25.45 -34.62
CA LYS A 309 -54.59 -24.55 -33.79
C LYS A 309 -55.12 -23.11 -33.74
N LYS A 310 -56.45 -22.96 -33.69
CA LYS A 310 -57.15 -21.65 -33.62
C LYS A 310 -58.11 -21.64 -32.44
N SER A 311 -58.52 -20.46 -31.98
CA SER A 311 -59.73 -20.35 -31.14
C SER A 311 -60.98 -20.46 -32.04
N PHE A 312 -62.15 -20.77 -31.46
CA PHE A 312 -63.42 -20.77 -32.19
C PHE A 312 -63.65 -19.44 -32.93
N ASN A 313 -63.42 -18.31 -32.23
CA ASN A 313 -63.59 -16.99 -32.79
C ASN A 313 -62.63 -16.74 -33.96
N ASP A 314 -61.35 -17.10 -33.84
CA ASP A 314 -60.38 -16.92 -34.94
C ASP A 314 -60.69 -17.83 -36.13
N PHE A 315 -61.21 -19.03 -35.88
CA PHE A 315 -61.61 -19.97 -36.92
C PHE A 315 -62.80 -19.45 -37.73
N ILE A 316 -63.87 -19.00 -37.08
CA ILE A 316 -65.06 -18.46 -37.77
C ILE A 316 -64.76 -17.11 -38.44
N ASN A 317 -64.02 -16.22 -37.75
CA ASN A 317 -63.72 -14.90 -38.28
C ASN A 317 -62.83 -14.93 -39.53
N GLU A 318 -62.00 -15.97 -39.71
CA GLU A 318 -61.23 -16.14 -40.95
C GLU A 318 -62.15 -16.26 -42.17
N TYR A 319 -63.22 -17.07 -42.08
CA TYR A 319 -64.21 -17.19 -43.14
C TYR A 319 -64.98 -15.89 -43.35
N ARG A 320 -65.37 -15.20 -42.28
CA ARG A 320 -66.06 -13.90 -42.37
C ARG A 320 -65.18 -12.85 -43.06
N VAL A 321 -63.90 -12.75 -42.72
CA VAL A 321 -62.95 -11.80 -43.36
C VAL A 321 -62.68 -12.17 -44.82
N GLN A 322 -62.56 -13.46 -45.14
CA GLN A 322 -62.42 -13.93 -46.52
C GLN A 322 -63.65 -13.60 -47.37
N GLU A 323 -64.85 -13.80 -46.82
CA GLU A 323 -66.11 -13.48 -47.51
C GLU A 323 -66.28 -11.98 -47.73
N VAL A 324 -65.95 -11.15 -46.73
CA VAL A 324 -65.89 -9.68 -46.89
C VAL A 324 -64.90 -9.31 -48.00
N SER A 325 -63.71 -9.89 -47.98
CA SER A 325 -62.66 -9.59 -48.98
C SER A 325 -63.07 -10.03 -50.39
N ARG A 326 -63.83 -11.13 -50.51
CA ARG A 326 -64.42 -11.61 -51.77
C ARG A 326 -65.48 -10.64 -52.28
N LYS A 327 -66.43 -10.26 -51.43
CA LYS A 327 -67.50 -9.31 -51.78
C LYS A 327 -66.97 -7.90 -52.09
N MET A 328 -65.90 -7.45 -51.44
CA MET A 328 -65.25 -6.17 -51.78
C MET A 328 -64.62 -6.16 -53.18
N LYS A 329 -64.25 -7.33 -53.72
CA LYS A 329 -63.66 -7.47 -55.07
C LYS A 329 -64.72 -7.62 -56.16
N ASP A 330 -65.85 -8.21 -55.82
CA ASP A 330 -66.93 -8.50 -56.76
C ASP A 330 -67.79 -7.24 -57.06
N PRO A 331 -67.87 -6.79 -58.33
CA PRO A 331 -68.66 -5.63 -58.72
C PRO A 331 -70.15 -5.73 -58.34
N ALA A 332 -70.70 -6.94 -58.21
CA ALA A 332 -72.11 -7.14 -57.85
C ALA A 332 -72.46 -6.56 -56.47
N PHE A 333 -71.50 -6.40 -55.56
CA PHE A 333 -71.72 -5.92 -54.20
C PHE A 333 -71.32 -4.44 -53.99
N ASP A 334 -71.04 -3.69 -55.05
CA ASP A 334 -70.68 -2.26 -54.94
C ASP A 334 -71.82 -1.37 -54.45
N HIS A 335 -73.07 -1.84 -54.55
CA HIS A 335 -74.25 -1.16 -54.01
C HIS A 335 -74.35 -1.24 -52.47
N LEU A 336 -73.58 -2.10 -51.81
CA LEU A 336 -73.56 -2.24 -50.35
C LEU A 336 -72.47 -1.38 -49.70
N THR A 337 -72.79 -0.78 -48.55
CA THR A 337 -71.79 -0.11 -47.72
C THR A 337 -70.80 -1.12 -47.13
N LEU A 338 -69.60 -0.67 -46.73
CA LEU A 338 -68.60 -1.52 -46.04
C LEU A 338 -69.19 -2.24 -44.83
N LEU A 339 -70.10 -1.57 -44.12
CA LEU A 339 -70.80 -2.13 -42.97
C LEU A 339 -71.88 -3.13 -43.42
N GLY A 340 -72.60 -2.88 -44.51
CA GLY A 340 -73.53 -3.83 -45.12
C GLY A 340 -72.84 -5.13 -45.55
N ILE A 341 -71.68 -5.04 -46.21
CA ILE A 341 -70.86 -6.20 -46.58
C ILE A 341 -70.42 -6.98 -45.33
N ALA A 342 -70.06 -6.28 -44.25
CA ALA A 342 -69.68 -6.91 -43.00
C ALA A 342 -70.84 -7.66 -42.33
N TYR A 343 -72.04 -7.06 -42.27
CA TYR A 343 -73.23 -7.69 -41.72
C TYR A 343 -73.65 -8.94 -42.51
N GLU A 344 -73.69 -8.86 -43.84
CA GLU A 344 -74.00 -10.03 -44.68
C GLU A 344 -72.93 -11.14 -44.60
N SER A 345 -71.74 -10.81 -44.11
CA SER A 345 -70.65 -11.76 -43.90
C SER A 345 -70.60 -12.29 -42.45
N GLY A 346 -71.60 -11.96 -41.62
CA GLY A 346 -71.78 -12.50 -40.27
C GLY A 346 -71.14 -11.69 -39.14
N PHE A 347 -70.65 -10.47 -39.39
CA PHE A 347 -70.23 -9.59 -38.28
C PHE A 347 -71.43 -8.89 -37.65
N ASN A 348 -71.52 -8.86 -36.33
CA ASN A 348 -72.62 -8.21 -35.59
C ASN A 348 -72.28 -6.79 -35.08
N SER A 349 -71.05 -6.32 -35.27
CA SER A 349 -70.61 -5.00 -34.78
C SER A 349 -69.48 -4.41 -35.63
N GLN A 350 -69.58 -3.11 -35.90
CA GLN A 350 -68.57 -2.33 -36.65
C GLN A 350 -67.20 -2.34 -35.96
N SER A 351 -67.16 -2.27 -34.62
CA SER A 351 -65.90 -2.24 -33.87
C SER A 351 -65.19 -3.60 -33.93
N THR A 352 -65.94 -4.69 -33.80
CA THR A 352 -65.44 -6.06 -33.97
C THR A 352 -64.96 -6.28 -35.40
N PHE A 353 -65.74 -5.88 -36.40
CA PHE A 353 -65.36 -5.97 -37.81
C PHE A 353 -64.04 -5.24 -38.08
N ASN A 354 -63.92 -3.96 -37.75
CA ASN A 354 -62.72 -3.17 -38.00
C ASN A 354 -61.49 -3.75 -37.29
N ARG A 355 -61.63 -4.17 -36.02
CA ARG A 355 -60.55 -4.75 -35.22
C ARG A 355 -60.08 -6.07 -35.81
N ILE A 356 -61.00 -6.99 -36.07
CA ILE A 356 -60.69 -8.34 -36.57
C ILE A 356 -60.17 -8.30 -38.01
N PHE A 357 -60.77 -7.48 -38.88
CA PHE A 357 -60.32 -7.33 -40.26
C PHE A 357 -58.89 -6.76 -40.32
N LYS A 358 -58.56 -5.74 -39.50
CA LYS A 358 -57.20 -5.21 -39.39
C LYS A 358 -56.22 -6.21 -38.78
N GLN A 359 -56.65 -6.98 -37.78
CA GLN A 359 -55.83 -8.01 -37.17
C GLN A 359 -55.47 -9.12 -38.17
N MET A 360 -56.39 -9.49 -39.08
CA MET A 360 -56.17 -10.57 -40.05
C MET A 360 -55.51 -10.11 -41.36
N THR A 361 -55.81 -8.90 -41.86
CA THR A 361 -55.30 -8.41 -43.15
C THR A 361 -54.15 -7.42 -43.04
N GLY A 362 -53.87 -6.91 -41.82
CA GLY A 362 -52.87 -5.87 -41.57
C GLY A 362 -53.28 -4.44 -41.98
N LYS A 363 -54.43 -4.27 -42.64
CA LYS A 363 -54.96 -2.98 -43.13
C LYS A 363 -56.38 -2.74 -42.60
N SER A 364 -56.79 -1.47 -42.49
CA SER A 364 -58.21 -1.19 -42.22
C SER A 364 -59.09 -1.59 -43.43
N PRO A 365 -60.38 -1.92 -43.24
CA PRO A 365 -61.27 -2.29 -44.35
C PRO A 365 -61.35 -1.24 -45.47
N LEU A 366 -61.27 0.05 -45.12
CA LEU A 366 -61.28 1.16 -46.07
C LEU A 366 -59.97 1.23 -46.87
N GLU A 367 -58.83 1.11 -46.20
CA GLU A 367 -57.52 1.03 -46.89
C GLU A 367 -57.47 -0.21 -47.79
N TYR A 368 -58.01 -1.34 -47.34
CA TYR A 368 -58.04 -2.57 -48.13
C TYR A 368 -58.88 -2.39 -49.39
N LYS A 369 -60.09 -1.80 -49.28
CA LYS A 369 -60.96 -1.49 -50.44
C LYS A 369 -60.28 -0.53 -51.43
N ASN A 370 -59.63 0.53 -50.93
CA ASN A 370 -58.95 1.52 -51.78
C ASN A 370 -57.74 0.94 -52.54
N HIS A 371 -57.15 -0.15 -52.05
CA HIS A 371 -56.04 -0.83 -52.70
C HIS A 371 -56.46 -1.87 -53.75
N LEU A 372 -57.75 -2.18 -53.88
CA LEU A 372 -58.26 -3.08 -54.91
C LEU A 372 -58.33 -2.34 -56.25
N LYS A 373 -57.32 -2.49 -57.11
CA LYS A 373 -57.39 -2.05 -58.51
C LYS A 373 -58.47 -2.88 -59.22
N LYS A 374 -59.63 -2.28 -59.52
CA LYS A 374 -60.66 -2.87 -60.39
C LYS A 374 -60.27 -2.57 -61.84
N GLU A 375 -60.03 -3.62 -62.63
CA GLU A 375 -59.70 -3.49 -64.04
C GLU A 375 -60.95 -3.08 -64.83
N CYS A 376 -60.87 -1.97 -65.56
CA CYS A 376 -61.75 -1.67 -66.68
C CYS A 376 -60.90 -1.41 -67.95
N PRO A 377 -61.46 -1.61 -69.15
CA PRO A 377 -60.74 -2.09 -70.32
C PRO A 377 -59.94 -1.01 -71.07
N SER A 378 -58.98 -1.50 -71.86
CA SER A 378 -58.12 -0.75 -72.78
C SER A 378 -58.89 -0.15 -73.97
N TYR A 379 -58.94 1.19 -74.09
CA TYR A 379 -58.63 1.95 -75.33
C TYR A 379 -58.84 3.47 -75.09
N LYS A 380 -57.78 4.28 -75.20
CA LYS A 380 -57.67 5.42 -76.14
C LYS A 380 -56.35 6.17 -75.94
N LEU A 381 -55.68 6.37 -77.07
CA LEU A 381 -54.42 7.05 -77.29
C LEU A 381 -54.51 8.57 -77.11
N GLY A 382 -53.38 9.18 -76.71
CA GLY A 382 -52.89 10.52 -77.10
C GLY A 382 -53.71 11.73 -76.66
N SER A 383 -53.17 12.95 -76.46
CA SER A 383 -51.84 13.51 -76.75
C SER A 383 -51.56 14.69 -75.81
N GLN A 384 -50.26 14.96 -75.61
CA GLN A 384 -49.59 16.26 -75.35
C GLN A 384 -49.94 17.09 -74.09
N SER A 385 -49.08 17.92 -73.51
CA SER A 385 -47.61 18.10 -73.51
C SER A 385 -47.28 19.33 -72.64
N GLN A 386 -46.07 19.34 -72.07
CA GLN A 386 -45.29 20.51 -71.61
C GLN A 386 -45.78 21.29 -70.36
N PHE A 387 -44.95 21.32 -69.31
CA PHE A 387 -44.01 22.44 -69.12
C PHE A 387 -42.73 21.96 -68.41
N ALA A 388 -41.64 22.61 -68.79
CA ALA A 388 -40.25 22.30 -68.55
C ALA A 388 -39.77 22.77 -67.14
N PRO A 389 -38.52 22.46 -66.74
CA PRO A 389 -38.04 22.51 -65.37
C PRO A 389 -37.64 23.93 -64.95
N VAL A 390 -37.91 24.28 -63.68
CA VAL A 390 -37.35 25.49 -63.06
C VAL A 390 -36.20 25.09 -62.15
N ILE A 391 -34.99 25.24 -62.69
CA ILE A 391 -33.78 25.47 -61.90
C ILE A 391 -33.85 26.91 -61.41
N LEU A 392 -33.82 27.11 -60.10
CA LEU A 392 -33.39 28.38 -59.50
C LEU A 392 -32.39 28.09 -58.38
N ARG A 393 -31.15 27.93 -58.83
CA ARG A 393 -29.93 28.58 -58.33
C ARG A 393 -30.16 29.38 -57.04
N ARG A 394 -29.79 28.80 -55.90
CA ARG A 394 -29.23 29.59 -54.80
C ARG A 394 -27.80 29.14 -54.61
N GLU A 395 -26.92 30.10 -54.84
CA GLU A 395 -25.48 30.02 -54.74
C GLU A 395 -25.07 29.17 -53.53
N THR A 396 -24.41 28.05 -53.84
CA THR A 396 -23.48 27.43 -52.92
C THR A 396 -22.43 28.48 -52.58
N LEU A 397 -22.61 29.13 -51.43
CA LEU A 397 -21.47 29.65 -50.68
C LEU A 397 -20.60 28.44 -50.33
N SER A 398 -19.68 28.15 -51.25
CA SER A 398 -18.44 27.41 -51.07
C SER A 398 -17.63 28.10 -49.96
N LYS A 399 -18.05 27.90 -48.72
CA LYS A 399 -17.31 28.23 -47.50
C LYS A 399 -17.94 27.59 -46.25
N TRP A 400 -18.38 26.35 -46.37
CA TRP A 400 -18.26 25.43 -45.24
C TRP A 400 -17.24 24.40 -45.66
N ALA A 401 -16.00 24.68 -45.26
CA ALA A 401 -14.94 23.70 -45.33
C ALA A 401 -15.50 22.35 -44.86
N HIS A 402 -15.24 21.28 -45.61
CA HIS A 402 -15.03 20.00 -44.98
C HIS A 402 -13.81 20.15 -44.05
N GLU A 403 -13.98 20.85 -42.93
CA GLU A 403 -13.19 20.53 -41.75
C GLU A 403 -13.59 19.10 -41.44
N LYS A 404 -12.80 18.16 -41.98
CA LYS A 404 -12.54 16.87 -41.37
C LYS A 404 -12.67 17.12 -39.87
N LEU A 405 -13.69 16.54 -39.21
CA LEU A 405 -13.89 16.71 -37.77
C LEU A 405 -12.59 16.22 -37.10
N ASN A 406 -11.65 17.15 -36.94
CA ASN A 406 -10.32 16.86 -36.45
C ASN A 406 -10.51 16.34 -35.03
N GLY A 407 -9.74 15.34 -34.61
CA GLY A 407 -9.80 14.81 -33.24
C GLY A 407 -9.77 15.93 -32.17
N ASN A 408 -9.12 17.07 -32.50
CA ASN A 408 -9.09 18.29 -31.71
C ASN A 408 -10.49 18.92 -31.43
N TYR A 409 -11.41 18.97 -32.39
CA TYR A 409 -12.76 19.54 -32.17
C TYR A 409 -13.58 18.67 -31.23
N MET A 410 -13.48 17.35 -31.36
CA MET A 410 -14.15 16.40 -30.47
C MET A 410 -13.57 16.44 -29.05
N PHE A 411 -12.25 16.48 -28.91
CA PHE A 411 -11.58 16.57 -27.61
C PHE A 411 -11.91 17.89 -26.88
N ARG A 412 -11.89 19.02 -27.60
CA ARG A 412 -12.29 20.33 -27.07
C ARG A 412 -13.75 20.32 -26.58
N ASN A 413 -14.64 19.62 -27.29
CA ASN A 413 -16.03 19.50 -26.88
C ASN A 413 -16.19 18.61 -25.63
N TYR A 414 -15.46 17.49 -25.54
CA TYR A 414 -15.45 16.66 -24.33
C TYR A 414 -14.94 17.41 -23.10
N LEU A 415 -13.87 18.19 -23.25
CA LEU A 415 -13.36 19.07 -22.19
C LEU A 415 -14.39 20.12 -21.78
N LYS A 416 -14.99 20.83 -22.74
CA LYS A 416 -15.99 21.88 -22.48
C LYS A 416 -17.23 21.32 -21.77
N ILE A 417 -17.72 20.16 -22.20
CA ILE A 417 -18.89 19.50 -21.59
C ILE A 417 -18.54 19.01 -20.18
N SER A 418 -17.37 18.40 -20.00
CA SER A 418 -16.91 17.91 -18.69
C SER A 418 -16.77 19.05 -17.70
N TRP A 419 -16.12 20.15 -18.08
CA TRP A 419 -15.99 21.35 -17.24
C TRP A 419 -17.35 21.92 -16.82
N ARG A 420 -18.29 22.08 -17.76
CA ARG A 420 -19.64 22.57 -17.44
C ARG A 420 -20.38 21.64 -16.47
N ASN A 421 -20.20 20.33 -16.60
CA ASN A 421 -20.77 19.36 -15.68
C ASN A 421 -20.16 19.43 -14.28
N LEU A 422 -18.84 19.62 -14.17
CA LEU A 422 -18.16 19.78 -12.88
C LEU A 422 -18.66 21.01 -12.13
N VAL A 423 -18.85 22.13 -12.84
CA VAL A 423 -19.39 23.39 -12.27
C VAL A 423 -20.87 23.25 -11.89
N ARG A 424 -21.65 22.45 -12.60
CA ARG A 424 -23.06 22.17 -12.25
C ARG A 424 -23.17 21.33 -10.98
N ASN A 425 -22.25 20.39 -10.76
CA ASN A 425 -22.27 19.44 -9.65
C ASN A 425 -21.26 19.78 -8.54
N LYS A 426 -21.26 21.05 -8.07
CA LYS A 426 -20.22 21.60 -7.19
C LYS A 426 -19.91 20.77 -5.95
N SER A 427 -20.93 20.29 -5.22
CA SER A 427 -20.71 19.49 -4.00
C SER A 427 -20.03 18.15 -4.30
N TYR A 428 -20.43 17.46 -5.37
CA TYR A 428 -19.79 16.22 -5.79
C TYR A 428 -18.34 16.46 -6.23
N THR A 429 -18.11 17.50 -7.03
CA THR A 429 -16.77 17.85 -7.49
C THR A 429 -15.87 18.22 -6.30
N ALA A 430 -16.36 19.05 -5.37
CA ALA A 430 -15.60 19.46 -4.19
C ALA A 430 -15.22 18.29 -3.29
N ILE A 431 -16.16 17.40 -2.96
CA ILE A 431 -15.91 16.22 -2.12
C ILE A 431 -14.83 15.33 -2.77
N ASN A 432 -14.95 15.04 -4.07
CA ASN A 432 -13.97 14.21 -4.77
C ASN A 432 -12.61 14.88 -4.93
N VAL A 433 -12.57 16.18 -5.26
CA VAL A 433 -11.32 16.94 -5.38
C VAL A 433 -10.61 16.99 -4.03
N ILE A 434 -11.31 17.29 -2.94
CA ILE A 434 -10.71 17.35 -1.59
C ILE A 434 -10.23 15.97 -1.14
N GLY A 435 -11.05 14.93 -1.30
CA GLY A 435 -10.69 13.57 -0.91
C GLY A 435 -9.47 13.05 -1.67
N LEU A 436 -9.43 13.24 -3.00
CA LEU A 436 -8.27 12.88 -3.80
C LEU A 436 -7.07 13.77 -3.51
N ALA A 437 -7.25 15.08 -3.31
CA ALA A 437 -6.14 16.00 -3.04
C ALA A 437 -5.44 15.67 -1.72
N VAL A 438 -6.21 15.38 -0.66
CA VAL A 438 -5.64 14.97 0.63
C VAL A 438 -4.92 13.62 0.50
N GLY A 439 -5.53 12.64 -0.16
CA GLY A 439 -4.88 11.34 -0.39
C GLY A 439 -3.57 11.46 -1.18
N ILE A 440 -3.58 12.21 -2.29
CA ILE A 440 -2.41 12.44 -3.14
C ILE A 440 -1.34 13.26 -2.39
N ALA A 441 -1.73 14.26 -1.59
CA ALA A 441 -0.78 15.06 -0.81
C ALA A 441 -0.03 14.21 0.22
N VAL A 442 -0.71 13.29 0.92
CA VAL A 442 -0.04 12.36 1.84
C VAL A 442 0.93 11.45 1.09
N CYS A 443 0.52 10.89 -0.03
CA CYS A 443 1.41 10.08 -0.87
C CYS A 443 2.62 10.89 -1.35
N MET A 444 2.43 12.18 -1.67
CA MET A 444 3.50 13.07 -2.10
C MET A 444 4.50 13.34 -0.97
N VAL A 445 4.02 13.65 0.24
CA VAL A 445 4.89 13.86 1.42
C VAL A 445 5.68 12.58 1.73
N ILE A 446 5.03 11.42 1.74
CA ILE A 446 5.69 10.13 1.97
C ILE A 446 6.72 9.85 0.87
N PHE A 447 6.38 10.12 -0.40
CA PHE A 447 7.30 9.96 -1.52
C PHE A 447 8.54 10.86 -1.37
N ILE A 448 8.38 12.12 -0.95
CA ILE A 448 9.51 13.04 -0.72
C ILE A 448 10.39 12.54 0.43
N ILE A 449 9.80 12.04 1.51
CA ILE A 449 10.55 11.44 2.63
C ILE A 449 11.35 10.23 2.12
N ILE A 450 10.72 9.31 1.39
CA ILE A 450 11.38 8.12 0.86
C ILE A 450 12.46 8.52 -0.14
N GLN A 451 12.20 9.47 -1.03
CA GLN A 451 13.21 10.00 -1.95
C GLN A 451 14.41 10.57 -1.20
N TYR A 452 14.17 11.37 -0.15
CA TYR A 452 15.24 11.92 0.67
C TYR A 452 16.08 10.82 1.32
N GLN A 453 15.44 9.85 2.00
CA GLN A 453 16.13 8.74 2.66
C GLN A 453 16.86 7.81 1.67
N THR A 454 16.32 7.62 0.47
CA THR A 454 16.94 6.79 -0.57
C THR A 454 18.03 7.49 -1.38
N SER A 455 18.12 8.81 -1.26
CA SER A 455 19.11 9.62 -1.97
C SER A 455 20.44 9.78 -1.21
N PHE A 456 20.58 9.16 -0.04
CA PHE A 456 21.78 9.27 0.79
C PHE A 456 23.04 8.81 0.05
N ASP A 457 24.07 9.67 0.07
CA ASP A 457 25.38 9.44 -0.56
C ASP A 457 25.31 9.10 -2.06
N GLY A 458 24.19 9.41 -2.71
CA GLY A 458 23.96 9.12 -4.13
C GLY A 458 24.67 10.04 -5.11
N PHE A 459 25.22 11.17 -4.64
CA PHE A 459 25.90 12.17 -5.49
C PHE A 459 27.37 11.81 -5.80
N HIS A 460 27.91 10.76 -5.19
CA HIS A 460 29.27 10.30 -5.46
C HIS A 460 29.36 9.53 -6.79
N SER A 461 30.24 9.97 -7.68
CA SER A 461 30.53 9.38 -9.00
C SER A 461 30.99 7.92 -8.94
N LYS A 462 31.59 7.50 -7.82
CA LYS A 462 32.14 6.14 -7.64
C LYS A 462 31.30 5.25 -6.72
N ARG A 463 30.07 5.64 -6.36
CA ARG A 463 29.29 5.02 -5.27
C ARG A 463 29.25 3.49 -5.29
N ASP A 464 29.13 2.88 -6.48
CA ASP A 464 28.94 1.42 -6.61
C ASP A 464 30.20 0.62 -6.26
N ARG A 465 31.35 1.31 -6.07
CA ARG A 465 32.64 0.72 -5.72
C ARG A 465 33.19 1.20 -4.38
N ILE A 466 32.45 2.04 -3.66
CA ILE A 466 32.83 2.53 -2.33
C ILE A 466 32.30 1.58 -1.27
N TYR A 467 33.20 1.12 -0.40
CA TYR A 467 32.85 0.24 0.69
C TYR A 467 33.42 0.74 2.02
N ARG A 468 32.64 0.57 3.09
CA ARG A 468 33.09 0.67 4.49
C ARG A 468 33.55 -0.69 4.97
N VAL A 469 34.62 -0.74 5.74
CA VAL A 469 35.05 -1.97 6.43
C VAL A 469 34.33 -2.06 7.78
N LEU A 470 33.78 -3.23 8.09
CA LEU A 470 33.08 -3.55 9.34
C LEU A 470 33.79 -4.69 10.08
N THR A 471 33.58 -4.76 11.38
CA THR A 471 33.95 -5.88 12.25
C THR A 471 32.73 -6.77 12.45
N GLU A 472 32.86 -8.05 12.15
CA GLU A 472 31.94 -9.14 12.51
C GLU A 472 32.35 -9.67 13.88
N TYR A 473 31.58 -9.32 14.92
CA TYR A 473 31.79 -9.87 16.26
C TYR A 473 31.18 -11.25 16.39
N HIS A 474 32.00 -12.21 16.79
CA HIS A 474 31.61 -13.60 17.00
C HIS A 474 31.52 -13.90 18.50
N HIS A 475 30.33 -13.67 19.07
CA HIS A 475 30.08 -13.92 20.50
C HIS A 475 30.23 -15.40 20.86
N ALA A 476 30.94 -15.70 21.96
CA ALA A 476 31.39 -17.05 22.32
C ALA A 476 30.26 -18.10 22.49
N GLU A 477 29.02 -17.68 22.79
CA GLU A 477 27.87 -18.59 23.02
C GLU A 477 26.64 -18.30 22.14
N SER A 478 26.67 -17.28 21.26
CA SER A 478 25.52 -16.93 20.43
C SER A 478 25.83 -17.20 18.96
N ALA A 479 24.93 -17.91 18.26
CA ALA A 479 25.00 -18.02 16.80
C ALA A 479 24.77 -16.68 16.09
N ASN A 480 24.43 -15.62 16.84
CA ASN A 480 24.24 -14.29 16.32
C ASN A 480 25.58 -13.57 16.21
N ILE A 481 25.91 -13.21 14.97
CA ILE A 481 27.02 -12.32 14.63
C ILE A 481 26.49 -10.90 14.75
N SER A 482 27.24 -10.01 15.40
CA SER A 482 26.90 -8.58 15.39
C SER A 482 27.92 -7.77 14.60
N TYR A 483 27.48 -6.64 14.03
CA TYR A 483 28.33 -5.82 13.17
C TYR A 483 28.74 -4.49 13.83
N GLY A 484 30.04 -4.21 13.88
CA GLY A 484 30.62 -2.96 14.36
C GLY A 484 31.23 -2.12 13.23
N LYS A 485 31.08 -0.80 13.33
CA LYS A 485 31.78 0.15 12.44
C LYS A 485 33.21 0.47 12.90
N ASP A 486 33.56 0.06 14.10
CA ASP A 486 34.85 0.27 14.71
C ASP A 486 35.86 -0.78 14.26
N LEU A 487 37.08 -0.30 14.01
CA LEU A 487 38.17 -1.09 13.48
C LEU A 487 39.39 -1.02 14.39
N PRO A 488 40.24 -2.07 14.40
CA PRO A 488 41.56 -1.96 14.99
C PRO A 488 42.40 -0.90 14.29
N PHE A 489 43.22 -0.16 15.04
CA PHE A 489 44.01 0.95 14.50
C PHE A 489 44.95 0.56 13.34
N PRO A 490 45.63 -0.61 13.37
CA PRO A 490 46.50 -1.02 12.27
C PRO A 490 45.75 -1.39 10.98
N MET A 491 44.42 -1.55 11.02
CA MET A 491 43.61 -2.06 9.90
C MET A 491 43.84 -1.30 8.58
N PRO A 492 43.80 0.05 8.51
CA PRO A 492 43.97 0.75 7.24
C PRO A 492 45.35 0.54 6.61
N LEU A 493 46.41 0.48 7.43
CA LEU A 493 47.78 0.19 6.96
C LEU A 493 47.92 -1.27 6.52
N GLY A 494 47.30 -2.19 7.27
CA GLY A 494 47.21 -3.61 6.95
C GLY A 494 46.53 -3.85 5.61
N LEU A 495 45.39 -3.21 5.36
CA LEU A 495 44.67 -3.29 4.09
C LEU A 495 45.52 -2.80 2.92
N LYS A 496 46.20 -1.65 3.07
CA LYS A 496 47.06 -1.08 2.04
C LYS A 496 48.25 -1.99 1.70
N THR A 497 48.80 -2.68 2.69
CA THR A 497 49.98 -3.56 2.54
C THR A 497 49.58 -4.95 2.01
N ALA A 498 48.53 -5.55 2.57
CA ALA A 498 48.10 -6.91 2.23
C ALA A 498 47.31 -6.99 0.93
N PHE A 499 46.65 -5.91 0.52
CA PHE A 499 45.82 -5.86 -0.69
C PHE A 499 46.24 -4.68 -1.59
N PRO A 500 47.37 -4.76 -2.30
CA PRO A 500 47.83 -3.72 -3.23
C PRO A 500 46.82 -3.41 -4.36
N GLN A 501 45.87 -4.32 -4.62
CA GLN A 501 44.80 -4.11 -5.58
C GLN A 501 43.75 -3.07 -5.15
N ILE A 502 43.70 -2.64 -3.89
CA ILE A 502 42.76 -1.60 -3.45
C ILE A 502 43.19 -0.24 -4.03
N GLU A 503 42.29 0.45 -4.75
CA GLU A 503 42.64 1.71 -5.42
C GLU A 503 42.91 2.83 -4.40
N GLN A 504 42.10 2.93 -3.35
CA GLN A 504 42.23 3.92 -2.28
C GLN A 504 41.80 3.34 -0.94
N VAL A 505 42.54 3.69 0.12
CA VAL A 505 42.19 3.41 1.52
C VAL A 505 42.13 4.76 2.25
N ALA A 506 41.01 5.02 2.92
CA ALA A 506 40.76 6.26 3.64
C ALA A 506 40.36 5.95 5.09
N PRO A 507 41.30 6.03 6.05
CA PRO A 507 40.94 6.04 7.46
C PRO A 507 40.16 7.32 7.79
N THR A 508 39.16 7.17 8.64
CA THR A 508 38.27 8.26 9.05
C THR A 508 38.00 8.16 10.54
N PHE A 509 38.17 9.27 11.25
CA PHE A 509 37.73 9.39 12.63
C PHE A 509 36.72 10.53 12.75
N ALA A 510 35.55 10.25 13.33
CA ALA A 510 34.52 11.27 13.56
C ALA A 510 34.50 11.68 15.03
N SER A 511 34.95 12.90 15.32
CA SER A 511 34.89 13.46 16.67
C SER A 511 33.52 14.08 16.97
N GLN A 512 33.19 14.16 18.25
CA GLN A 512 31.91 14.65 18.76
C GLN A 512 32.14 15.55 19.98
N ASN A 513 31.28 16.53 20.23
CA ASN A 513 31.40 17.49 21.33
C ASN A 513 32.74 18.23 21.33
N ASP A 514 33.20 18.66 20.16
CA ASP A 514 34.49 19.33 19.98
C ASP A 514 34.37 20.82 20.28
N GLN A 515 35.42 21.39 20.86
CA GLN A 515 35.45 22.81 21.17
C GLN A 515 36.41 23.54 20.24
N VAL A 516 35.97 24.69 19.73
CA VAL A 516 36.73 25.53 18.80
C VAL A 516 36.87 26.93 19.39
N LEU A 517 38.12 27.39 19.47
CA LEU A 517 38.48 28.74 19.89
C LEU A 517 39.07 29.49 18.69
N ILE A 518 38.48 30.64 18.36
CA ILE A 518 39.03 31.56 17.36
C ILE A 518 39.97 32.51 18.10
N VAL A 519 41.23 32.58 17.64
CA VAL A 519 42.26 33.40 18.25
C VAL A 519 42.45 34.72 17.48
N ASP A 520 42.66 35.81 18.22
CA ASP A 520 43.11 37.09 17.65
C ASP A 520 44.63 37.02 17.30
N HIS A 521 45.13 38.02 16.56
CA HIS A 521 46.56 38.24 16.29
C HIS A 521 47.48 38.14 17.53
N ASN A 522 47.00 38.46 18.73
CA ASN A 522 47.72 38.33 20.00
C ASN A 522 47.57 36.96 20.68
N GLY A 523 46.91 35.99 20.04
CA GLY A 523 46.74 34.61 20.55
C GLY A 523 45.66 34.42 21.61
N SER A 524 44.93 35.49 21.97
CA SER A 524 43.80 35.48 22.91
C SER A 524 42.51 35.01 22.23
N ALA A 525 41.65 34.29 22.96
CA ALA A 525 40.39 33.76 22.40
C ALA A 525 39.35 34.87 22.20
N GLU A 526 39.04 35.20 20.94
CA GLU A 526 38.04 36.21 20.56
C GLU A 526 36.62 35.62 20.58
N LYS A 527 36.46 34.38 20.06
CA LYS A 527 35.16 33.69 19.95
C LYS A 527 35.30 32.21 20.29
N LYS A 528 34.25 31.64 20.90
CA LYS A 528 34.21 30.24 21.36
C LYS A 528 33.00 29.54 20.79
N PHE A 529 33.21 28.35 20.24
CA PHE A 529 32.16 27.53 19.64
C PHE A 529 32.27 26.09 20.13
N LYS A 530 31.12 25.43 20.18
CA LYS A 530 31.04 24.00 20.47
C LYS A 530 30.34 23.30 19.32
N GLU A 531 31.04 22.36 18.71
CA GLU A 531 30.55 21.54 17.61
C GLU A 531 30.18 20.17 18.14
N GLN A 532 28.88 19.95 18.34
CA GLN A 532 28.36 18.66 18.83
C GLN A 532 28.78 17.49 17.93
N ARG A 533 28.82 17.72 16.61
CA ARG A 533 29.22 16.76 15.55
C ARG A 533 29.71 17.51 14.31
N GLY A 534 30.39 16.79 13.43
CA GLY A 534 30.80 17.26 12.11
C GLY A 534 32.31 17.51 11.98
N VAL A 535 33.10 17.18 13.00
CA VAL A 535 34.56 17.25 12.96
C VAL A 535 35.10 15.89 12.57
N PHE A 536 35.73 15.81 11.41
CA PHE A 536 36.29 14.56 10.89
C PHE A 536 37.80 14.69 10.75
N PHE A 537 38.53 13.65 11.10
CA PHE A 537 39.94 13.52 10.75
C PHE A 537 40.06 12.60 9.54
N ALA A 538 40.58 13.14 8.44
CA ALA A 538 40.71 12.42 7.19
C ALA A 538 41.88 12.95 6.36
N GLY A 539 42.52 12.08 5.59
CA GLY A 539 43.56 12.44 4.63
C GLY A 539 42.99 12.76 3.24
N PRO A 540 43.84 13.17 2.27
CA PRO A 540 43.38 13.46 0.91
C PRO A 540 42.78 12.26 0.18
N SER A 541 43.09 11.02 0.59
CA SER A 541 42.48 9.80 0.03
C SER A 541 40.97 9.77 0.23
N PHE A 542 40.44 10.38 1.30
CA PHE A 542 39.00 10.51 1.52
C PHE A 542 38.32 11.26 0.37
N PHE A 543 38.88 12.40 -0.05
CA PHE A 543 38.36 13.20 -1.17
C PHE A 543 38.67 12.62 -2.55
N LYS A 544 39.48 11.56 -2.64
CA LYS A 544 39.62 10.74 -3.87
C LYS A 544 38.50 9.69 -3.98
N ILE A 545 37.90 9.32 -2.86
CA ILE A 545 36.78 8.37 -2.77
C ILE A 545 35.45 9.13 -2.87
N PHE A 546 35.30 10.23 -2.13
CA PHE A 546 34.05 10.99 -1.99
C PHE A 546 34.11 12.35 -2.70
N ASP A 547 33.08 12.63 -3.48
CA ASP A 547 32.96 13.85 -4.28
C ASP A 547 32.36 15.03 -3.51
N PHE A 548 33.12 15.60 -2.58
CA PHE A 548 32.80 16.90 -2.00
C PHE A 548 33.42 18.01 -2.86
N PRO A 549 32.72 19.11 -3.20
CA PRO A 549 33.32 20.22 -3.95
C PRO A 549 34.14 21.16 -3.07
N LEU A 550 35.32 21.59 -3.56
CA LEU A 550 36.16 22.61 -2.93
C LEU A 550 35.89 23.96 -3.57
N LEU A 551 35.65 25.00 -2.76
CA LEU A 551 35.53 26.39 -3.22
C LEU A 551 36.88 27.09 -3.30
N ALA A 552 37.81 26.78 -2.38
CA ALA A 552 39.14 27.37 -2.34
C ALA A 552 40.13 26.48 -1.57
N GLY A 553 41.43 26.55 -1.90
CA GLY A 553 42.49 25.72 -1.31
C GLY A 553 42.79 24.45 -2.10
N SER A 554 43.34 23.43 -1.44
CA SER A 554 43.62 22.12 -2.05
C SER A 554 43.45 20.97 -1.06
N TYR A 555 42.89 19.84 -1.49
CA TYR A 555 42.82 18.61 -0.68
C TYR A 555 44.19 18.09 -0.28
N ALA A 556 45.23 18.33 -1.09
CA ALA A 556 46.60 17.88 -0.79
C ALA A 556 47.15 18.51 0.50
N SER A 557 46.61 19.64 0.95
CA SER A 557 46.98 20.27 2.22
C SER A 557 46.71 19.38 3.44
N LEU A 558 45.82 18.38 3.35
CA LEU A 558 45.56 17.42 4.42
C LEU A 558 46.65 16.34 4.55
N ASN A 559 47.69 16.34 3.70
CA ASN A 559 48.89 15.53 3.94
C ASN A 559 49.74 16.10 5.08
N ASP A 560 49.69 17.42 5.27
CA ASP A 560 50.46 18.09 6.31
C ASP A 560 49.63 18.14 7.59
N PRO A 561 50.16 17.68 8.74
CA PRO A 561 49.48 17.81 10.02
C PRO A 561 49.12 19.26 10.36
N ASN A 562 48.14 19.46 11.23
CA ASN A 562 47.65 20.77 11.69
C ASN A 562 46.94 21.62 10.62
N ASN A 563 46.58 21.04 9.47
CA ASN A 563 45.72 21.71 8.48
C ASN A 563 44.26 21.29 8.65
N VAL A 564 43.35 22.22 8.37
CA VAL A 564 41.90 22.00 8.42
C VAL A 564 41.18 22.60 7.21
N LEU A 565 40.23 21.85 6.66
CA LEU A 565 39.25 22.34 5.71
C LEU A 565 37.95 22.67 6.44
N LEU A 566 37.38 23.83 6.17
CA LEU A 566 36.08 24.24 6.73
C LEU A 566 35.02 24.24 5.64
N THR A 567 33.78 23.90 5.96
CA THR A 567 32.67 24.21 5.05
C THR A 567 32.41 25.71 5.01
N LYS A 568 31.83 26.19 3.90
CA LYS A 568 31.44 27.60 3.72
C LYS A 568 30.67 28.13 4.93
N GLU A 569 29.67 27.40 5.40
CA GLU A 569 28.81 27.79 6.53
C GLU A 569 29.59 27.95 7.84
N ILE A 570 30.56 27.07 8.08
CA ILE A 570 31.40 27.12 9.28
C ILE A 570 32.43 28.23 9.20
N ALA A 571 32.99 28.46 8.02
CA ALA A 571 33.89 29.57 7.79
C ALA A 571 33.19 30.93 7.97
N GLU A 572 31.94 31.07 7.49
CA GLU A 572 31.08 32.24 7.75
C GLU A 572 30.73 32.37 9.24
N LYS A 573 30.38 31.25 9.91
CA LYS A 573 30.10 31.24 11.36
C LYS A 573 31.28 31.73 12.19
N TYR A 574 32.51 31.31 11.85
CA TYR A 574 33.71 31.61 12.64
C TYR A 574 34.29 32.99 12.31
N PHE A 575 34.37 33.35 11.02
CA PHE A 575 35.10 34.52 10.56
C PHE A 575 34.22 35.60 9.90
N GLY A 576 32.90 35.42 9.85
CA GLY A 576 31.94 36.34 9.23
C GLY A 576 31.84 36.22 7.71
N ASP A 577 32.96 35.97 7.02
CA ASP A 577 33.03 35.70 5.58
C ASP A 577 34.04 34.57 5.28
N TRP A 578 33.59 33.57 4.52
CA TRP A 578 34.39 32.40 4.14
C TRP A 578 35.62 32.76 3.30
N LYS A 579 35.57 33.85 2.53
CA LYS A 579 36.71 34.28 1.69
C LYS A 579 37.91 34.71 2.53
N THR A 580 37.67 35.20 3.75
CA THR A 580 38.72 35.66 4.67
C THR A 580 39.23 34.57 5.60
N ALA A 581 38.64 33.37 5.56
CA ALA A 581 38.95 32.29 6.50
C ALA A 581 40.29 31.61 6.21
N ILE A 582 40.72 31.56 4.94
CA ILE A 582 41.95 30.88 4.53
C ILE A 582 43.18 31.53 5.17
N GLY A 583 44.06 30.70 5.73
CA GLY A 583 45.30 31.13 6.38
C GLY A 583 45.12 31.55 7.84
N LYS A 584 43.88 31.72 8.32
CA LYS A 584 43.62 31.96 9.75
C LYS A 584 43.82 30.68 10.55
N THR A 585 44.04 30.85 11.86
CA THR A 585 44.24 29.75 12.79
C THR A 585 43.03 29.57 13.70
N ILE A 586 42.73 28.32 14.03
CA ILE A 586 41.74 27.93 15.02
C ILE A 586 42.39 27.00 16.03
N LYS A 587 42.00 27.10 17.29
CA LYS A 587 42.38 26.17 18.34
C LYS A 587 41.27 25.15 18.48
N LEU A 588 41.56 23.89 18.17
CA LEU A 588 40.63 22.77 18.28
C LEU A 588 40.97 21.93 19.50
N GLN A 589 39.98 21.70 20.36
CA GLN A 589 40.02 20.68 21.40
C GLN A 589 39.12 19.54 20.93
N ALA A 590 39.74 18.51 20.35
CA ALA A 590 39.08 17.32 19.81
C ALA A 590 39.79 16.04 20.32
N GLY A 591 39.04 14.94 20.45
CA GLY A 591 39.57 13.69 21.01
C GLY A 591 38.49 12.83 21.68
N GLY A 592 38.83 11.67 22.22
CA GLY A 592 37.90 10.74 22.88
C GLY A 592 38.43 10.27 24.25
N TYR A 593 37.60 9.53 24.98
CA TYR A 593 37.71 9.12 26.39
C TYR A 593 39.05 8.53 26.87
N ILE A 594 39.95 8.15 25.97
CA ILE A 594 41.15 7.34 26.25
C ILE A 594 42.44 8.06 25.84
N PHE A 595 42.35 9.20 25.15
CA PHE A 595 43.50 9.86 24.56
C PHE A 595 43.66 11.26 25.16
N GLU A 596 44.61 11.40 26.08
CA GLU A 596 45.07 12.70 26.61
C GLU A 596 45.62 13.53 25.46
N HIS A 597 44.82 14.45 24.91
CA HIS A 597 45.35 15.41 23.95
C HIS A 597 44.90 16.83 24.26
N GLY A 598 45.89 17.73 24.20
CA GLY A 598 45.73 19.15 24.45
C GLY A 598 45.00 19.86 23.31
N THR A 599 45.25 21.16 23.20
CA THR A 599 44.60 22.00 22.17
C THR A 599 45.46 22.03 20.90
N ASP A 600 44.92 21.49 19.80
CA ASP A 600 45.57 21.53 18.49
C ASP A 600 45.41 22.92 17.84
N ILE A 601 46.50 23.51 17.36
CA ILE A 601 46.45 24.76 16.60
C ILE A 601 46.38 24.40 15.12
N LEU A 602 45.22 24.63 14.51
CA LEU A 602 44.96 24.29 13.13
C LEU A 602 44.98 25.51 12.23
N LYS A 603 45.57 25.39 11.05
CA LYS A 603 45.54 26.40 9.99
C LYS A 603 44.48 26.07 8.96
N VAL A 604 43.61 27.02 8.64
CA VAL A 604 42.58 26.86 7.60
C VAL A 604 43.26 26.83 6.23
N SER A 605 43.29 25.67 5.60
CA SER A 605 43.99 25.42 4.33
C SER A 605 43.06 25.33 3.12
N GLY A 606 41.74 25.26 3.33
CA GLY A 606 40.76 25.27 2.27
C GLY A 606 39.31 25.33 2.75
N ILE A 607 38.42 25.63 1.82
CA ILE A 607 36.99 25.83 2.07
C ILE A 607 36.18 24.88 1.17
N LEU A 608 35.40 24.00 1.79
CA LEU A 608 34.44 23.12 1.13
C LEU A 608 33.15 23.87 0.82
N ALA A 609 32.48 23.48 -0.27
CA ALA A 609 31.12 23.91 -0.53
C ALA A 609 30.14 23.40 0.55
N THR A 610 28.92 23.95 0.58
CA THR A 610 27.84 23.44 1.43
C THR A 610 27.63 21.95 1.16
N VAL A 611 27.67 21.17 2.23
CA VAL A 611 27.49 19.72 2.18
C VAL A 611 26.00 19.40 2.00
N PRO A 612 25.62 18.50 1.08
CA PRO A 612 24.23 18.09 0.92
C PRO A 612 23.66 17.51 2.22
N ALA A 613 22.37 17.73 2.52
CA ALA A 613 21.78 17.20 3.75
C ALA A 613 21.51 15.68 3.72
N ASN A 614 21.59 15.05 2.56
CA ASN A 614 21.39 13.62 2.31
C ASN A 614 22.75 12.89 2.18
N THR A 615 23.57 12.97 3.22
CA THR A 615 24.84 12.24 3.34
C THR A 615 25.04 11.80 4.78
N ASP A 616 25.64 10.63 4.96
CA ASP A 616 26.05 10.17 6.28
C ASP A 616 27.28 10.95 6.81
N PHE A 617 27.95 11.73 5.96
CA PHE A 617 29.07 12.60 6.30
C PHE A 617 28.65 14.07 6.39
N GLN A 618 28.03 14.47 7.49
CA GLN A 618 27.70 15.87 7.77
C GLN A 618 28.98 16.67 8.14
N LEU A 619 29.89 16.82 7.18
CA LEU A 619 31.20 17.46 7.36
C LEU A 619 30.99 18.94 7.69
N LYS A 620 31.61 19.40 8.78
CA LYS A 620 31.73 20.81 9.14
C LYS A 620 33.18 21.25 9.07
N MET A 621 34.06 20.43 9.63
CA MET A 621 35.50 20.60 9.66
C MET A 621 36.17 19.28 9.31
N VAL A 622 37.20 19.32 8.46
CA VAL A 622 38.01 18.14 8.12
C VAL A 622 39.46 18.44 8.46
N VAL A 623 39.95 17.80 9.52
CA VAL A 623 41.31 17.94 10.06
C VAL A 623 42.21 16.88 9.41
N ALA A 624 43.46 17.24 9.13
CA ALA A 624 44.44 16.32 8.56
C ALA A 624 44.63 15.09 9.46
N PHE A 625 44.47 13.89 8.89
CA PHE A 625 44.74 12.62 9.58
C PHE A 625 46.25 12.49 9.82
N GLY A 626 46.67 12.49 11.09
CA GLY A 626 48.06 12.71 11.50
C GLY A 626 48.23 13.92 12.44
N THR A 627 47.16 14.67 12.70
CA THR A 627 47.10 15.77 13.68
C THR A 627 46.72 15.26 15.07
N GLY A 628 47.36 15.77 16.12
CA GLY A 628 47.08 15.41 17.51
C GLY A 628 47.05 13.89 17.74
N PHE A 629 46.02 13.39 18.41
CA PHE A 629 45.86 11.96 18.74
C PHE A 629 45.89 11.02 17.52
N THR A 630 45.46 11.50 16.35
CA THR A 630 45.49 10.68 15.13
C THR A 630 46.92 10.43 14.62
N GLY A 631 47.85 11.36 14.88
CA GLY A 631 49.27 11.20 14.58
C GLY A 631 50.05 10.56 15.72
N ASP A 632 49.83 11.01 16.95
CA ASP A 632 50.65 10.62 18.10
C ASP A 632 50.35 9.20 18.58
N TYR A 633 49.08 8.79 18.55
CA TYR A 633 48.62 7.49 19.05
C TYR A 633 48.13 6.58 17.91
N LEU A 634 47.11 7.00 17.16
CA LEU A 634 46.43 6.12 16.21
C LEU A 634 47.33 5.65 15.06
N SER A 635 48.16 6.55 14.52
CA SER A 635 49.03 6.18 13.39
C SER A 635 50.19 5.25 13.75
N LYS A 636 50.53 5.16 15.05
CA LYS A 636 51.67 4.40 15.58
C LYS A 636 51.26 3.12 16.30
N SER A 637 49.97 2.96 16.64
CA SER A 637 49.50 1.78 17.36
C SER A 637 49.62 0.52 16.50
N THR A 638 50.13 -0.55 17.13
CA THR A 638 50.21 -1.90 16.56
C THR A 638 49.17 -2.84 17.16
N ASN A 639 48.26 -2.33 18.00
CA ASN A 639 47.27 -3.13 18.71
C ASN A 639 46.12 -3.52 17.79
N TRP A 640 45.95 -4.83 17.55
CA TRP A 640 44.88 -5.40 16.73
C TRP A 640 43.61 -5.75 17.52
N VAL A 641 43.64 -5.61 18.85
CA VAL A 641 42.53 -5.94 19.75
C VAL A 641 41.72 -4.69 20.12
N GLU A 642 42.39 -3.56 20.33
CA GLU A 642 41.72 -2.30 20.67
C GLU A 642 40.99 -1.71 19.46
N THR A 643 39.68 -1.51 19.61
CA THR A 643 38.85 -0.76 18.67
C THR A 643 38.30 0.49 19.35
N VAL A 644 38.01 1.54 18.55
CA VAL A 644 37.34 2.74 19.05
C VAL A 644 36.10 2.98 18.21
N SER A 645 34.98 3.16 18.90
CA SER A 645 33.63 3.30 18.32
C SER A 645 33.55 4.29 17.16
N ASN A 646 34.37 5.35 17.13
CA ASN A 646 34.36 6.41 16.12
C ASN A 646 35.48 6.36 15.08
N PHE A 647 36.29 5.31 15.07
CA PHE A 647 37.34 5.09 14.08
C PHE A 647 36.90 4.02 13.06
N GLY A 648 36.91 4.38 11.78
CA GLY A 648 36.56 3.46 10.71
C GLY A 648 37.38 3.69 9.44
N CYS A 649 37.14 2.87 8.42
CA CYS A 649 37.89 2.92 7.17
C CYS A 649 36.98 2.70 5.97
N TYR A 650 37.20 3.51 4.92
CA TYR A 650 36.58 3.34 3.61
C TYR A 650 37.62 2.92 2.59
N ILE A 651 37.19 2.06 1.67
CA ILE A 651 38.00 1.57 0.58
C ILE A 651 37.29 1.77 -0.76
N LEU A 652 38.07 1.99 -1.81
CA LEU A 652 37.61 2.00 -3.19
C LEU A 652 38.13 0.75 -3.90
N LEU A 653 37.22 -0.13 -4.30
CA LEU A 653 37.58 -1.35 -5.04
C LEU A 653 37.72 -1.08 -6.55
N PRO A 654 38.63 -1.82 -7.24
CA PRO A 654 38.67 -1.83 -8.69
C PRO A 654 37.35 -2.32 -9.30
N PRO A 655 37.02 -1.92 -10.55
CA PRO A 655 35.74 -2.25 -11.17
C PRO A 655 35.54 -3.77 -11.39
N ASN A 656 36.62 -4.55 -11.43
CA ASN A 656 36.59 -5.99 -11.73
C ASN A 656 36.61 -6.88 -10.48
N VAL A 657 36.58 -6.32 -9.27
CA VAL A 657 36.64 -7.09 -8.02
C VAL A 657 35.24 -7.19 -7.41
N SER A 658 34.72 -8.43 -7.33
CA SER A 658 33.46 -8.70 -6.62
C SER A 658 33.64 -8.55 -5.12
N ALA A 659 32.70 -7.85 -4.46
CA ALA A 659 32.71 -7.66 -3.01
C ALA A 659 32.69 -8.99 -2.24
N ASN A 660 32.01 -10.01 -2.75
CA ASN A 660 31.97 -11.34 -2.11
C ASN A 660 33.33 -12.03 -2.13
N ASN A 661 34.07 -11.93 -3.25
CA ASN A 661 35.42 -12.49 -3.34
C ASN A 661 36.39 -11.75 -2.42
N PHE A 662 36.25 -10.42 -2.32
CA PHE A 662 37.06 -9.63 -1.40
C PHE A 662 36.75 -9.94 0.07
N ASN A 663 35.47 -10.12 0.44
CA ASN A 663 35.06 -10.54 1.78
C ASN A 663 35.71 -11.87 2.21
N GLN A 664 35.81 -12.85 1.30
CA GLN A 664 36.50 -14.11 1.60
C GLN A 664 37.99 -13.89 1.90
N GLN A 665 38.66 -13.04 1.12
CA GLN A 665 40.08 -12.69 1.33
C GLN A 665 40.26 -11.90 2.64
N LEU A 666 39.37 -10.96 2.94
CA LEU A 666 39.43 -10.14 4.14
C LEU A 666 39.23 -10.97 5.42
N ARG A 667 38.28 -11.91 5.42
CA ARG A 667 38.10 -12.87 6.54
C ARG A 667 39.32 -13.79 6.72
N ALA A 668 39.97 -14.20 5.62
CA ALA A 668 41.21 -14.97 5.70
C ALA A 668 42.37 -14.14 6.27
N TYR A 669 42.45 -12.86 5.91
CA TYR A 669 43.42 -11.92 6.47
C TYR A 669 43.19 -11.67 7.97
N SER A 670 41.94 -11.43 8.38
CA SER A 670 41.56 -11.20 9.79
C SER A 670 42.05 -12.35 10.68
N ARG A 671 41.75 -13.60 10.30
CA ARG A 671 42.22 -14.82 10.99
C ARG A 671 43.74 -15.00 11.05
N LYS A 672 44.49 -14.30 10.19
CA LYS A 672 45.97 -14.35 10.19
C LYS A 672 46.57 -13.30 11.12
N VAL A 673 45.93 -12.15 11.27
CA VAL A 673 46.46 -11.00 12.05
C VAL A 673 45.93 -10.96 13.48
N GLU A 674 44.76 -11.54 13.73
CA GLU A 674 44.16 -11.62 15.06
C GLU A 674 44.68 -12.83 15.87
N SER A 675 44.56 -12.75 17.18
CA SER A 675 44.92 -13.85 18.09
C SER A 675 44.10 -15.12 17.77
N PRO A 676 44.67 -16.34 17.89
CA PRO A 676 43.92 -17.58 17.67
C PRO A 676 42.64 -17.73 18.52
N ASP A 677 42.59 -17.02 19.66
CA ASP A 677 41.44 -17.01 20.57
C ASP A 677 40.36 -15.99 20.15
N ASN A 678 40.69 -15.03 19.28
CA ASN A 678 39.70 -14.10 18.71
C ASN A 678 39.05 -14.71 17.47
N LYS A 679 37.72 -14.78 17.48
CA LYS A 679 36.92 -15.30 16.36
C LYS A 679 36.36 -14.18 15.48
N ASP A 680 36.59 -12.94 15.85
CA ASP A 680 36.14 -11.79 15.08
C ASP A 680 36.75 -11.80 13.68
N SER A 681 36.04 -11.18 12.75
CA SER A 681 36.53 -11.06 11.38
C SER A 681 36.05 -9.78 10.74
N HIS A 682 36.60 -9.41 9.58
CA HIS A 682 36.21 -8.18 8.91
C HIS A 682 35.52 -8.44 7.56
N ILE A 683 34.53 -7.62 7.26
CA ILE A 683 33.82 -7.60 5.97
C ILE A 683 33.67 -6.19 5.43
N ILE A 684 33.26 -6.08 4.18
CA ILE A 684 32.95 -4.82 3.51
C ILE A 684 31.46 -4.66 3.28
N GLN A 685 31.00 -3.42 3.49
CA GLN A 685 29.63 -2.97 3.28
C GLN A 685 29.61 -1.85 2.24
N SER A 686 28.76 -1.94 1.23
CA SER A 686 28.60 -0.86 0.23
C SER A 686 28.12 0.43 0.89
N ILE A 687 28.60 1.58 0.41
CA ILE A 687 28.15 2.89 0.91
C ILE A 687 26.62 3.05 0.83
N SER A 688 25.98 2.50 -0.21
CA SER A 688 24.54 2.54 -0.41
C SER A 688 23.74 1.80 0.68
N ALA A 689 24.39 0.93 1.46
CA ALA A 689 23.76 0.19 2.55
C ALA A 689 23.97 0.84 3.93
N VAL A 690 24.96 1.74 4.08
CA VAL A 690 25.36 2.32 5.38
C VAL A 690 24.21 3.07 6.05
N HIS A 691 23.44 3.85 5.28
CA HIS A 691 22.32 4.63 5.81
C HIS A 691 21.18 3.76 6.38
N TYR A 692 21.04 2.52 5.88
CA TYR A 692 19.95 1.62 6.28
C TYR A 692 20.33 0.64 7.38
N ASP A 693 21.61 0.61 7.76
CA ASP A 693 22.14 -0.31 8.74
C ASP A 693 21.99 0.27 10.15
N ALA A 694 20.88 -0.08 10.81
CA ALA A 694 20.61 0.33 12.18
C ALA A 694 21.48 -0.39 13.22
N GLU A 695 22.14 -1.49 12.85
CA GLU A 695 22.95 -2.30 13.76
C GLU A 695 24.39 -1.74 13.83
N ALA A 696 25.09 -1.69 12.70
CA ALA A 696 26.45 -1.11 12.65
C ALA A 696 26.43 0.42 12.78
N GLY A 697 25.30 1.06 12.49
CA GLY A 697 25.12 2.50 12.57
C GLY A 697 25.92 3.29 11.53
N ASN A 698 25.90 4.62 11.66
CA ASN A 698 26.63 5.56 10.82
C ASN A 698 27.17 6.76 11.64
N TYR A 699 27.93 7.66 11.00
CA TYR A 699 28.50 8.84 11.68
C TYR A 699 27.49 9.96 11.90
N SER A 700 26.38 9.98 11.16
CA SER A 700 25.29 10.95 11.36
C SER A 700 24.38 10.58 12.53
N SER A 701 24.44 9.33 13.01
CA SER A 701 23.50 8.66 13.92
C SER A 701 22.04 8.76 13.46
N LYS A 702 21.83 8.92 12.15
CA LYS A 702 20.53 8.97 11.49
C LYS A 702 20.48 7.79 10.52
N THR A 703 20.02 6.65 11.01
CA THR A 703 19.79 5.46 10.19
C THR A 703 18.29 5.21 10.07
N ILE A 704 17.87 4.57 8.98
CA ILE A 704 16.48 4.17 8.78
C ILE A 704 16.40 2.74 8.26
N SER A 705 15.64 1.87 8.91
CA SER A 705 15.50 0.50 8.44
C SER A 705 14.71 0.42 7.13
N HIS A 706 15.09 -0.51 6.25
CA HIS A 706 14.32 -0.78 5.03
C HIS A 706 12.87 -1.18 5.34
N GLN A 707 12.65 -1.91 6.43
CA GLN A 707 11.32 -2.28 6.91
C GLN A 707 10.43 -1.05 7.14
N LEU A 708 10.98 0.02 7.73
CA LEU A 708 10.21 1.23 7.97
C LEU A 708 9.84 1.95 6.66
N LEU A 709 10.77 2.04 5.71
CA LEU A 709 10.47 2.61 4.38
C LEU A 709 9.39 1.83 3.64
N ASN A 710 9.43 0.51 3.74
CA ASN A 710 8.43 -0.39 3.16
C ASN A 710 7.04 -0.15 3.78
N VAL A 711 6.98 0.01 5.11
CA VAL A 711 5.73 0.35 5.82
C VAL A 711 5.19 1.72 5.38
N LEU A 712 6.05 2.71 5.18
CA LEU A 712 5.63 4.03 4.67
C LEU A 712 5.03 3.94 3.27
N TRP A 713 5.64 3.18 2.34
CA TRP A 713 5.09 2.92 1.01
C TRP A 713 3.71 2.25 1.07
N LEU A 714 3.57 1.25 1.93
CA LEU A 714 2.32 0.51 2.13
C LEU A 714 1.20 1.42 2.68
N ILE A 715 1.53 2.31 3.63
CA ILE A 715 0.58 3.31 4.16
C ILE A 715 0.16 4.29 3.05
N ALA A 716 1.12 4.80 2.27
CA ALA A 716 0.81 5.70 1.15
C ALA A 716 -0.15 5.04 0.15
N ALA A 717 0.11 3.78 -0.22
CA ALA A 717 -0.74 3.02 -1.13
C ALA A 717 -2.16 2.83 -0.57
N PHE A 718 -2.30 2.47 0.70
CA PHE A 718 -3.60 2.29 1.34
C PHE A 718 -4.42 3.58 1.46
N ILE A 719 -3.78 4.70 1.78
CA ILE A 719 -4.44 6.01 1.85
C ILE A 719 -4.91 6.44 0.46
N LEU A 720 -4.09 6.26 -0.58
CA LEU A 720 -4.49 6.54 -1.96
C LEU A 720 -5.67 5.67 -2.38
N LEU A 721 -5.63 4.39 -2.03
CA LEU A 721 -6.69 3.43 -2.32
C LEU A 721 -8.00 3.86 -1.65
N ILE A 722 -7.97 4.28 -0.37
CA ILE A 722 -9.15 4.85 0.31
C ILE A 722 -9.73 6.02 -0.49
N ALA A 723 -8.90 6.95 -0.97
CA ALA A 723 -9.34 8.09 -1.75
C ALA A 723 -9.98 7.67 -3.09
N CYS A 724 -9.37 6.71 -3.80
CA CYS A 724 -9.91 6.12 -5.03
C CYS A 724 -11.25 5.40 -4.80
N VAL A 725 -11.34 4.60 -3.73
CA VAL A 725 -12.57 3.88 -3.36
C VAL A 725 -13.70 4.83 -3.02
N ASN A 726 -13.38 5.89 -2.28
CA ASN A 726 -14.31 6.96 -1.98
C ASN A 726 -14.84 7.58 -3.29
N PHE A 727 -13.94 7.96 -4.21
CA PHE A 727 -14.33 8.47 -5.51
C PHE A 727 -15.25 7.52 -6.27
N ILE A 728 -14.88 6.23 -6.39
CA ILE A 728 -15.68 5.21 -7.08
C ILE A 728 -17.08 5.12 -6.46
N ASN A 729 -17.17 5.10 -5.13
CA ASN A 729 -18.44 5.02 -4.42
C ASN A 729 -19.35 6.22 -4.72
N LEU A 730 -18.79 7.43 -4.78
CA LEU A 730 -19.54 8.66 -5.10
C LEU A 730 -19.91 8.78 -6.57
N SER A 731 -18.99 8.47 -7.49
CA SER A 731 -19.23 8.53 -8.94
C SER A 731 -20.28 7.53 -9.38
N THR A 732 -20.29 6.33 -8.79
CA THR A 732 -21.28 5.29 -9.09
C THR A 732 -22.67 5.62 -8.54
N ALA A 733 -22.73 6.35 -7.43
CA ALA A 733 -23.98 6.94 -6.95
C ALA A 733 -24.51 8.00 -7.94
N GLN A 734 -23.67 8.96 -8.34
CA GLN A 734 -24.07 10.03 -9.25
C GLN A 734 -24.42 9.53 -10.67
N ALA A 735 -23.83 8.42 -11.11
CA ALA A 735 -24.13 7.74 -12.38
C ALA A 735 -25.64 7.49 -12.60
N VAL A 736 -26.39 7.21 -11.53
CA VAL A 736 -27.84 6.98 -11.60
C VAL A 736 -28.61 8.23 -12.01
N ASN A 737 -28.25 9.40 -11.50
CA ASN A 737 -28.89 10.68 -11.86
C ASN A 737 -28.62 11.07 -13.31
N ARG A 738 -27.50 10.60 -13.88
CA ARG A 738 -27.12 10.82 -15.28
C ARG A 738 -27.66 9.76 -16.23
N ALA A 739 -28.38 8.74 -15.74
CA ALA A 739 -28.91 7.67 -16.57
C ALA A 739 -29.85 8.18 -17.66
N LYS A 740 -30.69 9.20 -17.38
CA LYS A 740 -31.56 9.84 -18.38
C LYS A 740 -30.76 10.55 -19.48
N GLU A 741 -29.77 11.35 -19.12
CA GLU A 741 -28.87 12.05 -20.07
C GLU A 741 -28.18 11.05 -21.01
N VAL A 742 -27.66 9.96 -20.46
CA VAL A 742 -26.96 8.91 -21.20
C VAL A 742 -27.91 8.10 -22.08
N GLY A 743 -29.13 7.84 -21.59
CA GLY A 743 -30.19 7.19 -22.35
C GLY A 743 -30.55 8.00 -23.59
N VAL A 744 -30.77 9.31 -23.45
CA VAL A 744 -31.06 10.22 -24.57
C VAL A 744 -29.89 10.26 -25.56
N ARG A 745 -28.63 10.37 -25.10
CA ARG A 745 -27.45 10.38 -25.98
C ARG A 745 -27.29 9.09 -26.79
N LYS A 746 -27.58 7.93 -26.18
CA LYS A 746 -27.57 6.65 -26.89
C LYS A 746 -28.65 6.56 -27.97
N VAL A 747 -29.83 7.10 -27.71
CA VAL A 747 -30.92 7.19 -28.72
C VAL A 747 -30.52 8.13 -29.85
N LEU A 748 -29.79 9.21 -29.55
CA LEU A 748 -29.23 10.14 -30.53
C LEU A 748 -27.96 9.63 -31.24
N GLY A 749 -27.58 8.35 -31.04
CA GLY A 749 -26.48 7.71 -31.78
C GLY A 749 -25.09 7.77 -31.14
N SER A 750 -24.94 8.23 -29.88
CA SER A 750 -23.64 8.17 -29.18
C SER A 750 -23.19 6.73 -28.96
N SER A 751 -21.94 6.41 -29.36
CA SER A 751 -21.38 5.08 -29.16
C SER A 751 -21.01 4.84 -27.68
N LYS A 752 -20.94 3.57 -27.27
CA LYS A 752 -20.54 3.19 -25.89
C LYS A 752 -19.13 3.70 -25.55
N SER A 753 -18.22 3.67 -26.53
CA SER A 753 -16.84 4.14 -26.39
C SER A 753 -16.77 5.66 -26.20
N GLN A 754 -17.56 6.43 -26.97
CA GLN A 754 -17.63 7.89 -26.80
C GLN A 754 -18.07 8.30 -25.39
N LEU A 755 -19.05 7.58 -24.81
CA LEU A 755 -19.51 7.82 -23.45
C LEU A 755 -18.47 7.43 -22.39
N GLN A 756 -17.68 6.37 -22.62
CA GLN A 756 -16.59 5.95 -21.74
C GLN A 756 -15.46 6.98 -21.74
N VAL A 757 -15.00 7.39 -22.93
CA VAL A 757 -13.95 8.41 -23.10
C VAL A 757 -14.37 9.72 -22.45
N GLN A 758 -15.63 10.15 -22.64
CA GLN A 758 -16.15 11.36 -22.01
C GLN A 758 -16.04 11.29 -20.47
N PHE A 759 -16.38 10.15 -19.86
CA PHE A 759 -16.31 9.98 -18.41
C PHE A 759 -14.87 9.90 -17.87
N ILE A 760 -13.96 9.28 -18.64
CA ILE A 760 -12.54 9.25 -18.31
C ILE A 760 -11.96 10.67 -18.35
N VAL A 761 -12.32 11.48 -19.36
CA VAL A 761 -11.91 12.90 -19.44
C VAL A 761 -12.47 13.71 -18.27
N GLU A 762 -13.72 13.49 -17.86
CA GLU A 762 -14.30 14.13 -16.68
C GLU A 762 -13.57 13.75 -15.39
N THR A 763 -13.22 12.47 -15.24
CA THR A 763 -12.43 11.96 -14.11
C THR A 763 -11.02 12.57 -14.12
N PHE A 764 -10.37 12.60 -15.27
CA PHE A 764 -9.04 13.20 -15.45
C PHE A 764 -9.01 14.66 -15.00
N LEU A 765 -10.03 15.47 -15.35
CA LEU A 765 -10.10 16.86 -14.91
C LEU A 765 -10.24 17.00 -13.39
N ILE A 766 -11.00 16.11 -12.74
CA ILE A 766 -11.10 16.08 -11.27
C ILE A 766 -9.74 15.71 -10.65
N VAL A 767 -9.09 14.67 -11.16
CA VAL A 767 -7.79 14.20 -10.66
C VAL A 767 -6.71 15.26 -10.88
N ALA A 768 -6.66 15.89 -12.06
CA ALA A 768 -5.72 16.99 -12.34
C ALA A 768 -5.92 18.18 -11.40
N SER A 769 -7.18 18.55 -11.13
CA SER A 769 -7.49 19.60 -10.14
C SER A 769 -7.07 19.19 -8.72
N ALA A 770 -7.26 17.92 -8.37
CA ALA A 770 -6.82 17.37 -7.09
C ALA A 770 -5.30 17.32 -6.96
N VAL A 771 -4.56 17.04 -8.02
CA VAL A 771 -3.08 17.03 -8.05
C VAL A 771 -2.53 18.44 -7.84
N ILE A 772 -3.11 19.46 -8.49
CA ILE A 772 -2.72 20.86 -8.26
C ILE A 772 -2.97 21.25 -6.80
N LEU A 773 -4.14 20.91 -6.26
CA LEU A 773 -4.46 21.18 -4.86
C LEU A 773 -3.56 20.38 -3.90
N ALA A 774 -3.20 19.13 -4.25
CA ALA A 774 -2.30 18.30 -3.46
C ALA A 774 -0.88 18.87 -3.42
N ALA A 775 -0.38 19.41 -4.53
CA ALA A 775 0.91 20.10 -4.58
C ALA A 775 0.92 21.33 -3.66
N LEU A 776 -0.17 22.12 -3.65
CA LEU A 776 -0.33 23.25 -2.73
C LEU A 776 -0.36 22.79 -1.25
N ILE A 777 -1.16 21.76 -0.93
CA ILE A 777 -1.22 21.18 0.42
C ILE A 777 0.17 20.70 0.85
N THR A 778 0.89 20.01 -0.03
CA THR A 778 2.25 19.50 0.24
C THR A 778 3.22 20.64 0.54
N MET A 779 3.18 21.71 -0.25
CA MET A 779 4.02 22.90 -0.06
C MET A 779 3.76 23.57 1.30
N LEU A 780 2.50 23.63 1.75
CA LEU A 780 2.14 24.19 3.05
C LEU A 780 2.43 23.26 4.23
N ALA A 781 2.37 21.94 4.01
CA ALA A 781 2.61 20.94 5.05
C ALA A 781 4.10 20.68 5.31
N LEU A 782 4.96 20.81 4.28
CA LEU A 782 6.38 20.47 4.36
C LEU A 782 7.15 21.16 5.50
N PRO A 783 6.97 22.47 5.79
CA PRO A 783 7.66 23.12 6.89
C PRO A 783 7.37 22.49 8.26
N TYR A 784 6.11 22.11 8.49
CA TYR A 784 5.71 21.43 9.73
C TYR A 784 6.28 20.01 9.81
N ILE A 785 6.34 19.30 8.67
CA ILE A 785 6.96 17.98 8.60
C ILE A 785 8.48 18.07 8.82
N ASN A 786 9.15 19.08 8.26
CA ASN A 786 10.57 19.34 8.49
C ASN A 786 10.88 19.61 9.96
N GLN A 787 10.04 20.40 10.63
CA GLN A 787 10.16 20.65 12.06
C GLN A 787 9.90 19.38 12.89
N LEU A 788 8.87 18.60 12.52
CA LEU A 788 8.52 17.37 13.24
C LEU A 788 9.61 16.29 13.11
N LEU A 789 10.12 16.08 11.89
CA LEU A 789 11.09 15.01 11.60
C LEU A 789 12.55 15.46 11.70
N GLU A 790 12.81 16.77 11.89
CA GLU A 790 14.16 17.36 11.85
C GLU A 790 14.92 17.01 10.57
N LEU A 791 14.17 17.03 9.47
CA LEU A 791 14.66 16.80 8.11
C LEU A 791 14.63 18.10 7.33
N SER A 792 15.51 18.21 6.35
CA SER A 792 15.56 19.34 5.40
C SER A 792 14.93 18.92 4.07
N LEU A 793 13.64 18.56 4.09
CA LEU A 793 12.93 18.23 2.86
C LEU A 793 12.67 19.52 2.08
N SER A 794 12.84 19.47 0.76
CA SER A 794 12.50 20.58 -0.13
C SER A 794 11.51 20.13 -1.19
N PHE A 795 10.53 20.99 -1.48
CA PHE A 795 9.55 20.75 -2.53
C PHE A 795 9.87 21.64 -3.73
N ASN A 796 10.82 21.19 -4.56
CA ASN A 796 11.23 21.90 -5.77
C ASN A 796 10.83 21.09 -7.00
N ILE A 797 9.61 21.33 -7.50
CA ILE A 797 9.06 20.63 -8.68
C ILE A 797 9.97 20.79 -9.90
N PHE A 798 10.55 21.98 -10.10
CA PHE A 798 11.34 22.29 -11.30
C PHE A 798 12.75 21.67 -11.30
N ASN A 799 13.38 21.53 -10.12
CA ASN A 799 14.74 21.00 -10.01
C ASN A 799 14.76 19.47 -9.81
N ASN A 800 13.62 18.85 -9.54
CA ASN A 800 13.54 17.42 -9.25
C ASN A 800 12.55 16.72 -10.19
N PRO A 801 13.01 16.18 -11.35
CA PRO A 801 12.14 15.57 -12.35
C PRO A 801 11.41 14.32 -11.84
N ALA A 802 11.90 13.67 -10.78
CA ALA A 802 11.24 12.52 -10.16
C ALA A 802 9.88 12.89 -9.55
N ILE A 803 9.73 14.11 -9.02
CA ILE A 803 8.45 14.62 -8.50
C ILE A 803 7.42 14.75 -9.63
N ILE A 804 7.83 15.32 -10.77
CA ILE A 804 6.95 15.47 -11.94
C ILE A 804 6.54 14.10 -12.48
N LEU A 805 7.50 13.18 -12.60
CA LEU A 805 7.23 11.81 -13.04
C LEU A 805 6.27 11.09 -12.10
N PHE A 806 6.47 11.22 -10.78
CA PHE A 806 5.59 10.64 -9.77
C PHE A 806 4.16 11.19 -9.89
N LEU A 807 3.99 12.52 -9.96
CA LEU A 807 2.67 13.14 -10.11
C LEU A 807 1.97 12.74 -11.41
N LEU A 808 2.72 12.59 -12.51
CA LEU A 808 2.20 12.12 -13.79
C LEU A 808 1.72 10.67 -13.68
N ILE A 809 2.54 9.78 -13.12
CA ILE A 809 2.18 8.37 -12.87
C ILE A 809 0.94 8.30 -11.99
N VAL A 810 0.91 9.01 -10.85
CA VAL A 810 -0.26 9.05 -9.95
C VAL A 810 -1.50 9.56 -10.68
N THR A 811 -1.38 10.59 -11.53
CA THR A 811 -2.51 11.11 -12.31
C THR A 811 -3.10 10.05 -13.23
N ILE A 812 -2.24 9.33 -13.98
CA ILE A 812 -2.68 8.27 -14.90
C ILE A 812 -3.31 7.12 -14.11
N VAL A 813 -2.63 6.64 -13.07
CA VAL A 813 -3.05 5.52 -12.23
C VAL A 813 -4.39 5.83 -11.57
N VAL A 814 -4.51 6.97 -10.87
CA VAL A 814 -5.76 7.37 -10.21
C VAL A 814 -6.88 7.57 -11.22
N THR A 815 -6.63 8.21 -12.36
CA THR A 815 -7.65 8.39 -13.41
C THR A 815 -8.15 7.05 -13.94
N ALA A 816 -7.25 6.08 -14.16
CA ALA A 816 -7.60 4.74 -14.60
C ALA A 816 -8.43 4.01 -13.53
N PHE A 817 -7.94 3.93 -12.29
CA PHE A 817 -8.62 3.23 -11.20
C PHE A 817 -9.98 3.85 -10.85
N ALA A 818 -10.02 5.18 -10.70
CA ALA A 818 -11.21 5.90 -10.27
C ALA A 818 -12.26 6.04 -11.39
N GLY A 819 -11.82 6.17 -12.65
CA GLY A 819 -12.70 6.42 -13.80
C GLY A 819 -13.21 5.15 -14.50
N PHE A 820 -12.45 4.05 -14.48
CA PHE A 820 -12.79 2.85 -15.25
C PHE A 820 -14.12 2.23 -14.83
N TYR A 821 -14.31 1.97 -13.53
CA TYR A 821 -15.54 1.32 -13.05
C TYR A 821 -16.82 2.15 -13.27
N PRO A 822 -16.87 3.44 -12.86
CA PRO A 822 -18.04 4.29 -13.14
C PRO A 822 -18.37 4.38 -14.64
N SER A 823 -17.36 4.46 -15.51
CA SER A 823 -17.56 4.53 -16.97
C SER A 823 -18.25 3.27 -17.52
N LEU A 824 -17.91 2.09 -16.98
CA LEU A 824 -18.53 0.81 -17.35
C LEU A 824 -19.98 0.71 -16.86
N VAL A 825 -20.26 1.15 -15.63
CA VAL A 825 -21.62 1.15 -15.09
C VAL A 825 -22.53 2.04 -15.95
N LEU A 826 -22.04 3.22 -16.32
CA LEU A 826 -22.81 4.19 -17.09
C LEU A 826 -23.05 3.77 -18.55
N SER A 827 -22.03 3.19 -19.19
CA SER A 827 -22.12 2.73 -20.58
C SER A 827 -23.09 1.55 -20.76
N ARG A 828 -23.54 0.91 -19.67
CA ARG A 828 -24.49 -0.22 -19.67
C ARG A 828 -25.97 0.14 -19.56
N PHE A 829 -26.34 1.38 -19.24
CA PHE A 829 -27.75 1.74 -19.11
C PHE A 829 -28.53 1.50 -20.42
N ASN A 830 -29.61 0.72 -20.33
CA ASN A 830 -30.55 0.51 -21.44
C ASN A 830 -31.43 1.77 -21.58
N PRO A 831 -31.45 2.44 -22.75
CA PRO A 831 -32.25 3.65 -22.96
C PRO A 831 -33.72 3.49 -22.57
N VAL A 832 -34.31 2.32 -22.83
CA VAL A 832 -35.72 2.03 -22.53
C VAL A 832 -36.00 2.04 -21.02
N ASN A 833 -35.08 1.47 -20.22
CA ASN A 833 -35.22 1.42 -18.77
C ASN A 833 -34.89 2.77 -18.12
N ALA A 834 -33.95 3.52 -18.70
CA ALA A 834 -33.61 4.86 -18.24
C ALA A 834 -34.75 5.87 -18.43
N LEU A 835 -35.54 5.73 -19.51
CA LEU A 835 -36.66 6.62 -19.83
C LEU A 835 -37.98 6.23 -19.13
N LYS A 836 -38.23 4.94 -18.85
CA LYS A 836 -39.46 4.46 -18.18
C LYS A 836 -39.55 4.73 -16.66
N SER A 837 -38.60 5.47 -16.06
CA SER A 837 -38.55 5.78 -14.62
C SER A 837 -38.57 4.59 -13.64
N LYS A 838 -38.65 3.33 -14.10
CA LYS A 838 -38.51 2.11 -13.29
C LYS A 838 -37.03 1.77 -13.08
N LEU A 839 -36.27 2.68 -12.48
CA LEU A 839 -34.90 2.42 -12.00
C LEU A 839 -34.93 1.91 -10.55
N THR A 840 -35.78 0.92 -10.26
CA THR A 840 -35.72 0.19 -8.98
C THR A 840 -34.69 -0.93 -9.13
N SER A 841 -33.45 -0.66 -8.69
CA SER A 841 -32.41 -1.66 -8.54
C SER A 841 -32.75 -2.59 -7.36
N ASN A 842 -33.64 -3.56 -7.59
CA ASN A 842 -33.92 -4.64 -6.64
C ASN A 842 -32.86 -5.74 -6.75
N ALA A 843 -31.60 -5.41 -6.44
CA ALA A 843 -30.54 -6.40 -6.29
C ALA A 843 -30.49 -6.89 -4.83
N LYS A 844 -31.16 -8.02 -4.52
CA LYS A 844 -31.14 -8.69 -3.20
C LYS A 844 -29.77 -9.36 -2.88
N GLY A 845 -28.63 -8.67 -3.04
CA GLY A 845 -27.26 -9.18 -2.80
C GLY A 845 -26.30 -8.08 -2.30
N ILE A 846 -25.07 -8.45 -1.88
CA ILE A 846 -24.05 -7.47 -1.46
C ILE A 846 -23.61 -6.66 -2.69
N SER A 847 -23.83 -5.35 -2.67
CA SER A 847 -23.36 -4.46 -3.73
C SER A 847 -21.85 -4.25 -3.61
N LEU A 848 -21.13 -4.09 -4.74
CA LEU A 848 -19.70 -3.79 -4.76
C LEU A 848 -19.35 -2.64 -3.79
N ARG A 849 -20.21 -1.62 -3.76
CA ARG A 849 -20.16 -0.49 -2.83
C ARG A 849 -20.04 -0.92 -1.36
N ARG A 850 -20.83 -1.90 -0.90
CA ARG A 850 -20.76 -2.41 0.47
C ARG A 850 -19.39 -3.04 0.75
N GLY A 851 -18.88 -3.85 -0.17
CA GLY A 851 -17.55 -4.45 -0.04
C GLY A 851 -16.43 -3.40 0.00
N LEU A 852 -16.49 -2.39 -0.86
CA LEU A 852 -15.55 -1.28 -0.90
C LEU A 852 -15.57 -0.44 0.39
N VAL A 853 -16.75 -0.19 0.96
CA VAL A 853 -16.89 0.50 2.25
C VAL A 853 -16.29 -0.35 3.38
N VAL A 854 -16.55 -1.66 3.42
CA VAL A 854 -15.93 -2.56 4.42
C VAL A 854 -14.40 -2.50 4.31
N PHE A 855 -13.85 -2.62 3.10
CA PHE A 855 -12.39 -2.57 2.86
C PHE A 855 -11.77 -1.26 3.38
N GLN A 856 -12.40 -0.13 3.08
CA GLN A 856 -11.98 1.18 3.54
C GLN A 856 -11.93 1.28 5.07
N PHE A 857 -12.97 0.78 5.75
CA PHE A 857 -13.02 0.79 7.22
C PHE A 857 -12.05 -0.20 7.86
N ILE A 858 -11.71 -1.32 7.20
CA ILE A 858 -10.67 -2.24 7.69
C ILE A 858 -9.35 -1.47 7.83
N ILE A 859 -8.92 -0.78 6.76
CA ILE A 859 -7.66 0.00 6.76
C ILE A 859 -7.71 1.08 7.85
N ALA A 860 -8.79 1.86 7.90
CA ALA A 860 -8.93 2.94 8.88
C ALA A 860 -8.87 2.40 10.32
N GLN A 861 -9.55 1.30 10.62
CA GLN A 861 -9.55 0.72 11.97
C GLN A 861 -8.21 0.10 12.35
N VAL A 862 -7.51 -0.56 11.42
CA VAL A 862 -6.14 -1.07 11.65
C VAL A 862 -5.20 0.08 12.03
N LEU A 863 -5.23 1.20 11.30
CA LEU A 863 -4.41 2.38 11.61
C LEU A 863 -4.75 3.00 12.98
N ILE A 864 -6.04 3.08 13.32
CA ILE A 864 -6.48 3.59 14.63
C ILE A 864 -5.98 2.70 15.76
N ILE A 865 -6.24 1.38 15.67
CA ILE A 865 -5.86 0.41 16.70
C ILE A 865 -4.34 0.36 16.85
N GLY A 866 -3.59 0.33 15.75
CA GLY A 866 -2.13 0.39 15.77
C GLY A 866 -1.61 1.65 16.44
N THR A 867 -2.18 2.82 16.11
CA THR A 867 -1.80 4.09 16.75
C THR A 867 -2.06 4.07 18.26
N LEU A 868 -3.21 3.54 18.71
CA LEU A 868 -3.52 3.42 20.15
C LEU A 868 -2.51 2.52 20.87
N ILE A 869 -2.13 1.39 20.27
CA ILE A 869 -1.15 0.45 20.85
C ILE A 869 0.24 1.11 20.92
N ILE A 870 0.70 1.78 19.86
CA ILE A 870 2.00 2.47 19.83
C ILE A 870 2.05 3.59 20.86
N VAL A 871 1.00 4.41 20.96
CA VAL A 871 0.93 5.48 21.96
C VAL A 871 0.94 4.90 23.38
N LYS A 872 0.23 3.79 23.62
CA LYS A 872 0.23 3.13 24.92
C LYS A 872 1.60 2.54 25.26
N GLN A 873 2.30 1.93 24.30
CA GLN A 873 3.66 1.43 24.47
C GLN A 873 4.64 2.58 24.78
N MET A 874 4.49 3.73 24.11
CA MET A 874 5.33 4.89 24.35
C MET A 874 5.10 5.50 25.74
N ASN A 875 3.84 5.66 26.14
CA ASN A 875 3.51 6.14 27.49
C ASN A 875 4.04 5.15 28.54
N TYR A 876 3.94 3.84 28.29
CA TYR A 876 4.52 2.83 29.16
C TYR A 876 6.02 3.05 29.37
N PHE A 877 6.80 3.34 28.33
CA PHE A 877 8.22 3.67 28.48
C PHE A 877 8.48 4.94 29.29
N MET A 878 7.67 5.99 29.12
CA MET A 878 7.86 7.25 29.82
C MET A 878 7.47 7.18 31.30
N ASP A 879 6.51 6.31 31.64
CA ASP A 879 5.97 6.18 33.00
C ASP A 879 6.66 5.08 33.82
N GLN A 880 7.51 4.23 33.22
CA GLN A 880 8.22 3.18 33.95
C GLN A 880 9.22 3.78 34.96
N PRO A 881 9.25 3.28 36.22
CA PRO A 881 10.24 3.71 37.19
C PRO A 881 11.64 3.28 36.74
N LEU A 882 12.55 4.25 36.61
CA LEU A 882 13.92 3.99 36.16
C LEU A 882 14.83 3.43 37.26
N GLY A 883 14.41 3.48 38.53
CA GLY A 883 15.21 3.03 39.67
C GLY A 883 16.21 4.07 40.20
N PHE A 884 16.20 5.30 39.65
CA PHE A 884 17.00 6.43 40.10
C PHE A 884 16.25 7.76 39.94
N ASP A 885 16.71 8.80 40.64
CA ASP A 885 16.14 10.15 40.58
C ASP A 885 16.73 10.94 39.39
N LYS A 886 15.86 11.35 38.46
CA LYS A 886 16.24 12.13 37.27
C LYS A 886 15.81 13.60 37.33
N ASP A 887 14.92 13.96 38.24
CA ASP A 887 14.21 15.23 38.18
C ASP A 887 15.12 16.37 38.66
N ALA A 888 15.15 17.50 37.95
CA ALA A 888 16.03 18.64 38.27
C ALA A 888 17.52 18.27 38.39
N VAL A 889 17.97 17.23 37.67
CA VAL A 889 19.40 16.94 37.51
C VAL A 889 19.85 17.47 36.16
N ILE A 890 20.84 18.37 36.18
CA ILE A 890 21.54 18.79 34.97
C ILE A 890 22.82 17.99 34.82
N ASN A 891 23.12 17.67 33.57
CA ASN A 891 24.37 17.07 33.17
C ASN A 891 25.21 18.08 32.41
N VAL A 892 26.42 18.34 32.89
CA VAL A 892 27.39 19.25 32.28
C VAL A 892 28.53 18.40 31.71
N PRO A 893 28.53 18.09 30.40
CA PRO A 893 29.63 17.34 29.80
C PRO A 893 30.87 18.23 29.68
N PHE A 894 32.01 17.68 30.03
CA PHE A 894 33.33 18.30 29.87
C PHE A 894 34.31 17.31 29.24
N ARG A 895 35.44 17.83 28.77
CA ARG A 895 36.53 17.00 28.27
C ARG A 895 37.67 17.00 29.27
N ILE A 896 38.33 15.86 29.40
CA ILE A 896 39.48 15.70 30.28
C ILE A 896 40.66 16.44 29.65
N ASP A 897 41.23 17.38 30.40
CA ASP A 897 42.50 18.05 30.13
C ASP A 897 43.24 18.17 31.46
N THR A 898 44.56 18.25 31.44
CA THR A 898 45.40 18.41 32.64
C THR A 898 45.00 19.64 33.45
N THR A 899 44.67 20.75 32.78
CA THR A 899 44.18 21.97 33.45
C THR A 899 42.83 21.76 34.12
N LEU A 900 41.98 20.91 33.53
CA LEU A 900 40.66 20.61 34.01
C LEU A 900 40.71 19.67 35.22
N LEU A 901 41.44 18.57 35.11
CA LEU A 901 41.66 17.60 36.20
C LEU A 901 42.16 18.27 37.48
N ASN A 902 43.10 19.20 37.37
CA ASN A 902 43.68 19.92 38.51
C ASN A 902 42.68 20.83 39.26
N LYS A 903 41.61 21.26 38.60
CA LYS A 903 40.60 22.18 39.16
C LYS A 903 39.24 21.54 39.41
N LEU A 904 39.05 20.25 39.10
CA LEU A 904 37.75 19.58 39.22
C LEU A 904 37.21 19.59 40.65
N ASP A 905 38.06 19.30 41.63
CA ASP A 905 37.64 19.31 43.04
C ASP A 905 37.29 20.72 43.53
N TYR A 906 38.01 21.73 43.02
CA TYR A 906 37.69 23.12 43.27
C TYR A 906 36.32 23.48 42.68
N LEU A 907 36.06 23.12 41.43
CA LEU A 907 34.76 23.34 40.79
C LEU A 907 33.64 22.67 41.60
N LYS A 908 33.80 21.38 41.95
CA LYS A 908 32.82 20.63 42.74
C LYS A 908 32.48 21.35 44.05
N ARG A 909 33.50 21.81 44.79
CA ARG A 909 33.32 22.57 46.03
C ARG A 909 32.59 23.90 45.80
N GLN A 910 32.96 24.66 44.78
CA GLN A 910 32.31 25.93 44.46
C GLN A 910 30.85 25.73 44.06
N LEU A 911 30.53 24.72 43.25
CA LEU A 911 29.16 24.39 42.86
C LEU A 911 28.29 24.04 44.08
N LEU A 912 28.84 23.33 45.07
CA LEU A 912 28.12 23.01 46.31
C LEU A 912 27.84 24.26 47.19
N THR A 913 28.55 25.37 47.00
CA THR A 913 28.26 26.63 47.71
C THR A 913 27.12 27.43 47.07
N VAL A 914 26.72 27.10 45.83
CA VAL A 914 25.64 27.80 45.13
C VAL A 914 24.30 27.46 45.77
N ASN A 915 23.59 28.50 46.23
CA ASN A 915 22.25 28.32 46.78
C ASN A 915 21.31 27.71 45.74
N GLY A 916 20.72 26.56 46.06
CA GLY A 916 19.88 25.77 45.15
C GLY A 916 20.57 24.53 44.57
N VAL A 917 21.88 24.35 44.72
CA VAL A 917 22.56 23.08 44.41
C VAL A 917 22.49 22.15 45.62
N GLN A 918 21.98 20.93 45.42
CA GLN A 918 21.79 19.93 46.49
C GLN A 918 22.92 18.90 46.55
N ALA A 919 23.41 18.46 45.38
CA ALA A 919 24.46 17.46 45.26
C ALA A 919 25.19 17.63 43.93
N VAL A 920 26.46 17.22 43.90
CA VAL A 920 27.33 17.26 42.72
C VAL A 920 28.11 15.96 42.65
N SER A 921 27.99 15.24 41.53
CA SER A 921 28.73 14.01 41.27
C SER A 921 29.49 14.10 39.95
N LEU A 922 30.68 13.49 39.93
CA LEU A 922 31.54 13.34 38.76
C LEU A 922 31.46 11.89 38.25
N SER A 923 31.27 11.72 36.95
CA SER A 923 31.22 10.38 36.35
C SER A 923 31.64 10.34 34.88
N THR A 924 31.84 9.14 34.37
CA THR A 924 32.01 8.85 32.93
C THR A 924 30.68 8.76 32.21
N ASN A 925 29.62 8.32 32.89
CA ASN A 925 28.27 8.17 32.37
C ASN A 925 27.21 8.58 33.41
N THR A 926 26.09 9.13 32.96
CA THR A 926 24.87 9.22 33.78
C THR A 926 24.35 7.82 34.12
N PRO A 927 23.44 7.66 35.12
CA PRO A 927 22.90 6.35 35.47
C PRO A 927 22.33 5.61 34.26
N ILE A 928 21.77 6.36 33.32
CA ILE A 928 21.31 5.86 32.02
C ILE A 928 22.14 6.45 30.87
N GLU A 929 22.53 5.62 29.91
CA GLU A 929 23.22 6.02 28.66
C GLU A 929 22.71 5.19 27.47
N ASN A 930 22.87 5.68 26.24
CA ASN A 930 22.55 4.91 25.04
C ASN A 930 23.67 4.99 24.00
N GLY A 931 24.36 3.86 23.77
CA GLY A 931 25.39 3.72 22.74
C GLY A 931 26.82 4.10 23.16
N ASN A 932 27.06 4.32 24.45
CA ASN A 932 28.36 4.74 24.98
C ASN A 932 28.77 3.95 26.25
N ASP A 933 28.22 2.75 26.40
CA ASP A 933 28.53 1.83 27.50
C ASP A 933 29.86 1.13 27.23
N MET A 934 30.71 1.07 28.25
CA MET A 934 32.00 0.38 28.19
C MET A 934 31.79 -1.08 28.58
N TRP A 935 31.72 -1.95 27.58
CA TRP A 935 31.57 -3.38 27.79
C TRP A 935 32.92 -4.06 27.95
N ASN A 936 33.03 -4.88 28.98
CA ASN A 936 34.18 -5.74 29.17
C ASN A 936 33.80 -7.05 29.84
N THR A 937 34.61 -8.06 29.65
CA THR A 937 34.55 -9.30 30.41
C THR A 937 35.20 -9.10 31.78
N VAL A 938 34.78 -9.91 32.76
CA VAL A 938 35.28 -9.82 34.14
C VAL A 938 35.80 -11.20 34.57
N ARG A 939 36.91 -11.25 35.29
CA ARG A 939 37.36 -12.44 36.00
C ARG A 939 36.89 -12.32 37.43
N PHE A 940 36.19 -13.35 37.89
CA PHE A 940 35.64 -13.39 39.23
C PHE A 940 36.52 -14.24 40.14
N ASN A 941 36.90 -13.69 41.29
CA ASN A 941 37.57 -14.38 42.39
C ASN A 941 38.77 -15.23 41.95
N HIS A 942 39.72 -14.59 41.24
CA HIS A 942 40.95 -15.22 40.73
C HIS A 942 40.75 -16.36 39.72
N ALA A 943 39.58 -16.42 39.06
CA ALA A 943 39.36 -17.39 37.99
C ALA A 943 40.41 -17.25 36.87
N VAL A 944 40.84 -18.39 36.31
CA VAL A 944 41.82 -18.44 35.21
C VAL A 944 41.22 -17.97 33.89
N LYS A 945 39.90 -18.16 33.71
CA LYS A 945 39.16 -17.71 32.55
C LYS A 945 38.23 -16.56 32.92
N GLU A 946 38.04 -15.66 31.97
CA GLU A 946 37.04 -14.61 32.07
C GLU A 946 35.63 -15.19 32.12
N ALA A 947 34.71 -14.44 32.73
CA ALA A 947 33.31 -14.77 32.72
C ALA A 947 32.76 -14.76 31.30
N TYR A 948 31.86 -15.69 31.02
CA TYR A 948 31.26 -15.88 29.70
C TYR A 948 30.26 -14.78 29.30
N PHE A 949 30.10 -13.74 30.11
CA PHE A 949 29.21 -12.61 29.86
C PHE A 949 29.97 -11.28 29.95
N GLN A 950 29.47 -10.27 29.24
CA GLN A 950 29.99 -8.91 29.31
C GLN A 950 29.30 -8.10 30.41
N THR A 951 30.06 -7.18 31.00
CA THR A 951 29.66 -6.27 32.07
C THR A 951 29.92 -4.84 31.62
N ILE A 952 29.00 -3.94 31.95
CA ILE A 952 29.21 -2.50 31.76
C ILE A 952 30.06 -1.98 32.90
N ILE A 953 31.09 -1.23 32.56
CA ILE A 953 31.93 -0.51 33.53
C ILE A 953 31.54 0.98 33.51
N LYS A 954 31.27 1.56 34.67
CA LYS A 954 31.08 3.01 34.84
C LYS A 954 32.08 3.53 35.86
N PHE A 955 32.77 4.63 35.54
CA PHE A 955 33.56 5.34 36.55
C PHE A 955 32.72 6.46 37.15
N ALA A 956 32.63 6.50 38.48
CA ALA A 956 31.88 7.51 39.19
C ALA A 956 32.45 7.76 40.59
N ASP A 957 32.29 8.99 41.08
CA ASP A 957 32.72 9.35 42.41
C ASP A 957 31.78 8.82 43.51
N ASN A 958 32.21 8.97 44.77
CA ASN A 958 31.43 8.55 45.94
C ASN A 958 30.08 9.28 46.07
N GLU A 959 29.90 10.43 45.42
CA GLU A 959 28.64 11.20 45.43
C GLU A 959 27.62 10.71 44.41
N TYR A 960 27.97 9.76 43.55
CA TYR A 960 27.09 9.25 42.50
C TYR A 960 25.83 8.57 43.06
N VAL A 961 26.01 7.60 43.95
CA VAL A 961 24.91 6.88 44.61
C VAL A 961 23.95 7.83 45.34
N PRO A 962 24.40 8.78 46.19
CA PRO A 962 23.49 9.72 46.85
C PRO A 962 22.87 10.76 45.90
N THR A 963 23.60 11.26 44.90
CA THR A 963 23.08 12.26 43.94
C THR A 963 21.90 11.72 43.14
N TYR A 964 21.99 10.47 42.69
CA TYR A 964 20.95 9.79 41.91
C TYR A 964 20.01 8.93 42.76
N LYS A 965 20.23 8.88 44.08
CA LYS A 965 19.47 8.06 45.05
C LYS A 965 19.39 6.57 44.65
N LEU A 966 20.52 5.99 44.26
CA LEU A 966 20.59 4.58 43.89
C LEU A 966 20.43 3.70 45.15
N PRO A 967 19.50 2.71 45.17
CA PRO A 967 19.31 1.86 46.33
C PRO A 967 20.44 0.83 46.49
N LEU A 968 21.06 0.76 47.67
CA LEU A 968 21.97 -0.33 48.05
C LEU A 968 21.16 -1.50 48.64
N VAL A 969 21.42 -2.71 48.15
CA VAL A 969 20.82 -3.98 48.61
C VAL A 969 21.68 -4.64 49.67
N ALA A 970 23.02 -4.58 49.52
CA ALA A 970 23.98 -5.14 50.46
C ALA A 970 25.29 -4.33 50.46
N GLY A 971 26.04 -4.38 51.56
CA GLY A 971 27.32 -3.69 51.70
C GLY A 971 27.19 -2.18 51.85
N ARG A 972 28.14 -1.43 51.28
CA ARG A 972 28.25 0.04 51.41
C ARG A 972 28.60 0.71 50.08
N ASN A 973 28.53 2.04 50.05
CA ASN A 973 28.98 2.85 48.92
C ASN A 973 30.53 2.87 48.81
N LEU A 974 31.04 3.32 47.65
CA LEU A 974 32.47 3.56 47.38
C LEU A 974 33.04 4.61 48.34
N GLN A 975 34.26 4.40 48.79
CA GLN A 975 35.03 5.45 49.48
C GLN A 975 35.55 6.50 48.48
N PRO A 976 35.79 7.75 48.93
CA PRO A 976 36.48 8.74 48.09
C PRO A 976 37.88 8.24 47.70
N SER A 977 38.11 8.04 46.41
CA SER A 977 39.39 7.62 45.84
C SER A 977 39.55 8.25 44.45
N ASP A 978 40.80 8.60 44.11
CA ASP A 978 41.14 9.09 42.77
C ASP A 978 41.47 7.94 41.80
N THR A 979 41.80 6.76 42.32
CA THR A 979 42.17 5.55 41.56
C THR A 979 41.24 4.39 41.85
N VAL A 980 41.32 3.34 41.02
CA VAL A 980 40.55 2.11 41.16
C VAL A 980 40.98 1.39 42.44
N GLY A 981 40.02 1.04 43.27
CA GLY A 981 40.29 0.38 44.56
C GLY A 981 39.13 -0.42 45.12
N GLU A 982 37.89 -0.11 44.74
CA GLU A 982 36.69 -0.80 45.19
C GLU A 982 35.65 -0.88 44.05
N PHE A 983 34.78 -1.88 44.08
CA PHE A 983 33.70 -2.04 43.11
C PHE A 983 32.31 -2.05 43.75
N LEU A 984 31.36 -1.38 43.10
CA LEU A 984 29.93 -1.63 43.27
C LEU A 984 29.42 -2.44 42.10
N VAL A 985 28.52 -3.38 42.36
CA VAL A 985 27.90 -4.23 41.33
C VAL A 985 26.39 -4.18 41.45
N ASN A 986 25.64 -4.55 40.40
CA ASN A 986 24.18 -4.68 40.49
C ASN A 986 23.70 -6.12 40.71
N GLU A 987 22.40 -6.28 40.98
CA GLU A 987 21.74 -7.58 41.13
C GLU A 987 21.85 -8.45 39.85
N SER A 988 21.87 -7.85 38.66
CA SER A 988 22.04 -8.59 37.40
C SER A 988 23.42 -9.26 37.28
N LEU A 989 24.49 -8.59 37.75
CA LEU A 989 25.83 -9.16 37.76
C LEU A 989 25.93 -10.37 38.71
N ILE A 990 25.40 -10.25 39.93
CA ILE A 990 25.44 -11.38 40.90
C ILE A 990 24.64 -12.58 40.40
N LYS A 991 23.49 -12.35 39.74
CA LYS A 991 22.66 -13.39 39.14
C LYS A 991 23.41 -14.13 38.04
N ASN A 992 24.11 -13.39 37.17
CA ASN A 992 24.92 -13.99 36.09
C ASN A 992 26.14 -14.75 36.62
N LEU A 993 26.70 -14.35 37.76
CA LEU A 993 27.73 -15.13 38.47
C LEU A 993 27.17 -16.36 39.21
N GLY A 994 25.85 -16.59 39.19
CA GLY A 994 25.20 -17.70 39.88
C GLY A 994 25.11 -17.54 41.41
N ILE A 995 25.34 -16.33 41.92
CA ILE A 995 25.29 -16.02 43.36
C ILE A 995 23.84 -15.71 43.75
N LYS A 996 23.33 -16.39 44.79
CA LYS A 996 21.93 -16.26 45.23
C LYS A 996 21.72 -15.17 46.29
N ASN A 997 22.63 -15.04 47.25
CA ASN A 997 22.54 -14.02 48.30
C ASN A 997 23.48 -12.85 47.98
N PRO A 998 23.01 -11.60 47.96
CA PRO A 998 23.84 -10.43 47.69
C PRO A 998 25.00 -10.20 48.67
N GLU A 999 24.95 -10.78 49.88
CA GLU A 999 26.05 -10.66 50.84
C GLU A 999 27.27 -11.54 50.49
N ASP A 1000 27.07 -12.62 49.74
CA ASP A 1000 28.12 -13.61 49.43
C ASP A 1000 29.20 -13.07 48.46
N ILE A 1001 28.87 -12.00 47.71
CA ILE A 1001 29.82 -11.34 46.80
C ILE A 1001 30.70 -10.30 47.52
N LEU A 1002 30.33 -9.87 48.73
CA LEU A 1002 31.08 -8.83 49.43
C LEU A 1002 32.51 -9.32 49.74
N ASN A 1003 33.49 -8.44 49.51
CA ASN A 1003 34.92 -8.68 49.62
C ASN A 1003 35.48 -9.77 48.67
N LYS A 1004 34.74 -10.15 47.62
CA LYS A 1004 35.29 -10.95 46.52
C LYS A 1004 35.99 -10.06 45.51
N ASP A 1005 37.14 -10.50 45.02
CA ASP A 1005 37.89 -9.77 44.00
C ASP A 1005 37.28 -9.94 42.62
N ILE A 1006 37.18 -8.83 41.89
CA ILE A 1006 36.89 -8.81 40.46
C ILE A 1006 38.11 -8.21 39.76
N SER A 1007 38.52 -8.79 38.65
CA SER A 1007 39.47 -8.16 37.73
C SER A 1007 38.90 -8.03 36.32
N THR A 1008 39.28 -6.98 35.61
CA THR A 1008 38.83 -6.72 34.23
C THR A 1008 39.89 -5.90 33.48
N TRP A 1009 39.78 -5.84 32.14
CA TRP A 1009 40.83 -5.32 31.25
C TRP A 1009 42.19 -5.98 31.49
N ASN A 1010 42.29 -7.31 31.34
CA ASN A 1010 43.56 -8.02 31.51
C ASN A 1010 44.27 -7.71 32.84
N ASP A 1011 43.52 -7.71 33.94
CA ASP A 1011 43.98 -7.39 35.31
C ASP A 1011 44.42 -5.93 35.56
N VAL A 1012 44.15 -5.00 34.64
CA VAL A 1012 44.42 -3.56 34.84
C VAL A 1012 43.51 -2.96 35.91
N LEU A 1013 42.22 -3.34 35.90
CA LEU A 1013 41.27 -2.97 36.95
C LEU A 1013 41.11 -4.16 37.88
N HIS A 1014 41.47 -4.00 39.14
CA HIS A 1014 41.38 -5.04 40.16
C HIS A 1014 40.97 -4.45 41.51
N GLY A 1015 40.12 -5.16 42.25
CA GLY A 1015 39.69 -4.76 43.57
C GLY A 1015 38.51 -5.57 44.11
N PRO A 1016 38.20 -5.43 45.41
CA PRO A 1016 37.09 -6.12 46.05
C PRO A 1016 35.73 -5.44 45.76
N VAL A 1017 34.68 -6.25 45.71
CA VAL A 1017 33.30 -5.77 45.70
C VAL A 1017 32.87 -5.34 47.11
N VAL A 1018 32.48 -4.08 47.27
CA VAL A 1018 32.13 -3.50 48.59
C VAL A 1018 30.63 -3.25 48.78
N GLY A 1019 29.85 -3.33 47.70
CA GLY A 1019 28.41 -3.13 47.76
C GLY A 1019 27.67 -3.62 46.54
N VAL A 1020 26.39 -3.93 46.73
CA VAL A 1020 25.46 -4.37 45.70
C VAL A 1020 24.34 -3.35 45.57
N LEU A 1021 24.17 -2.79 44.39
CA LEU A 1021 23.08 -1.91 44.01
C LEU A 1021 21.88 -2.73 43.54
N LYS A 1022 20.68 -2.22 43.82
CA LYS A 1022 19.46 -2.74 43.22
C LYS A 1022 19.49 -2.52 41.72
N ASP A 1023 18.93 -3.45 40.94
CA ASP A 1023 18.79 -3.26 39.50
C ASP A 1023 18.03 -1.95 39.19
N PHE A 1024 18.66 -1.09 38.39
CA PHE A 1024 18.08 0.14 37.85
C PHE A 1024 18.30 0.18 36.34
N ASN A 1025 17.47 0.93 35.63
CA ASN A 1025 17.46 0.92 34.17
C ASN A 1025 18.58 1.79 33.59
N ASP A 1026 19.68 1.14 33.20
CA ASP A 1026 20.93 1.77 32.77
C ASP A 1026 20.97 2.16 31.27
N ARG A 1027 19.96 1.76 30.50
CA ARG A 1027 19.89 1.88 29.03
C ARG A 1027 18.46 2.02 28.50
N SER A 1028 18.31 2.16 27.18
CA SER A 1028 16.97 2.15 26.55
C SER A 1028 16.17 0.89 26.90
N PHE A 1029 14.87 1.02 27.15
CA PHE A 1029 13.94 -0.08 27.45
C PHE A 1029 13.76 -1.08 26.28
N ARG A 1030 14.42 -0.85 25.15
CA ARG A 1030 14.61 -1.86 24.10
C ARG A 1030 15.46 -3.04 24.59
N ASN A 1031 16.44 -2.75 25.46
CA ASN A 1031 17.44 -3.71 25.92
C ASN A 1031 17.09 -4.28 27.30
N THR A 1032 17.56 -5.48 27.58
CA THR A 1032 17.50 -6.08 28.92
C THR A 1032 18.51 -5.41 29.86
N LEU A 1033 18.26 -5.48 31.17
CA LEU A 1033 19.21 -5.04 32.20
C LEU A 1033 20.54 -5.76 32.00
N ALA A 1034 21.64 -5.01 32.07
CA ALA A 1034 22.97 -5.55 31.95
C ALA A 1034 23.64 -5.75 33.31
N PRO A 1035 24.58 -6.70 33.43
CA PRO A 1035 25.56 -6.70 34.52
C PRO A 1035 26.29 -5.35 34.54
N LEU A 1036 26.33 -4.71 35.70
CA LEU A 1036 26.93 -3.40 35.90
C LEU A 1036 27.99 -3.47 37.00
N LEU A 1037 29.11 -2.80 36.75
CA LEU A 1037 30.21 -2.59 37.67
C LEU A 1037 30.55 -1.08 37.70
N ILE A 1038 30.58 -0.49 38.89
CA ILE A 1038 30.93 0.92 39.11
C ILE A 1038 32.20 1.01 39.96
N THR A 1039 33.16 1.84 39.55
CA THR A 1039 34.41 2.10 40.29
C THR A 1039 34.85 3.56 40.20
N THR A 1040 35.92 3.93 40.89
CA THR A 1040 36.50 5.28 40.87
C THR A 1040 37.73 5.32 39.97
N ASP A 1041 37.76 6.26 39.03
CA ASP A 1041 38.98 6.67 38.33
C ASP A 1041 38.79 8.12 37.87
N LYS A 1042 39.51 9.04 38.51
CA LYS A 1042 39.40 10.47 38.24
C LYS A 1042 39.80 10.83 36.81
N ALA A 1043 40.70 10.06 36.21
CA ALA A 1043 41.14 10.27 34.83
C ALA A 1043 40.03 9.93 33.81
N MET A 1044 39.00 9.16 34.21
CA MET A 1044 37.92 8.72 33.33
C MET A 1044 36.66 9.60 33.39
N TYR A 1045 36.56 10.54 34.34
CA TYR A 1045 35.38 11.41 34.49
C TYR A 1045 35.26 12.42 33.36
N ASN A 1046 34.06 12.58 32.79
CA ASN A 1046 33.82 13.46 31.65
C ASN A 1046 32.49 14.23 31.74
N GLN A 1047 31.74 14.05 32.82
CA GLN A 1047 30.53 14.81 33.03
C GLN A 1047 30.25 15.05 34.51
N ILE A 1048 29.58 16.17 34.78
CA ILE A 1048 29.17 16.59 36.12
C ILE A 1048 27.65 16.49 36.20
N GLY A 1049 27.15 15.63 37.08
CA GLY A 1049 25.76 15.61 37.48
C GLY A 1049 25.54 16.60 38.62
N VAL A 1050 24.73 17.63 38.39
CA VAL A 1050 24.36 18.62 39.42
C VAL A 1050 22.87 18.48 39.73
N LYS A 1051 22.55 18.10 40.96
CA LYS A 1051 21.17 18.07 41.46
C LYS A 1051 20.76 19.45 41.93
N LEU A 1052 19.67 19.98 41.38
CA LEU A 1052 19.13 21.29 41.70
C LEU A 1052 17.87 21.18 42.57
N ALA A 1053 17.65 22.17 43.41
CA ALA A 1053 16.37 22.41 44.06
C ALA A 1053 15.34 22.86 43.01
N THR A 1054 14.09 22.43 43.16
CA THR A 1054 13.02 22.77 42.20
C THR A 1054 12.53 24.22 42.30
N LYS A 1055 12.89 24.93 43.38
CA LYS A 1055 12.58 26.36 43.57
C LYS A 1055 13.68 27.21 42.93
N ASN A 1056 13.30 28.18 42.11
CA ASN A 1056 14.22 29.14 41.45
C ASN A 1056 15.33 28.47 40.60
N ILE A 1057 14.98 27.43 39.83
CA ILE A 1057 15.92 26.74 38.93
C ILE A 1057 16.65 27.73 38.00
N SER A 1058 15.93 28.69 37.41
CA SER A 1058 16.53 29.63 36.45
C SER A 1058 17.69 30.46 37.04
N SER A 1059 17.55 30.98 38.26
CA SER A 1059 18.63 31.75 38.90
C SER A 1059 19.78 30.85 39.36
N THR A 1060 19.46 29.62 39.75
CA THR A 1060 20.46 28.61 40.14
C THR A 1060 21.32 28.23 38.94
N LEU A 1061 20.71 28.01 37.77
CA LEU A 1061 21.41 27.73 36.52
C LEU A 1061 22.35 28.86 36.11
N GLU A 1062 21.92 30.12 36.24
CA GLU A 1062 22.77 31.28 35.96
C GLU A 1062 23.97 31.35 36.91
N SER A 1063 23.76 31.02 38.19
CA SER A 1063 24.83 30.97 39.19
C SER A 1063 25.82 29.83 38.92
N VAL A 1064 25.31 28.63 38.58
CA VAL A 1064 26.12 27.47 38.17
C VAL A 1064 26.96 27.80 36.94
N LYS A 1065 26.34 28.42 35.92
CA LYS A 1065 27.03 28.89 34.72
C LYS A 1065 28.18 29.84 35.07
N LYS A 1066 27.93 30.84 35.92
CA LYS A 1066 28.94 31.82 36.33
C LYS A 1066 30.12 31.15 37.06
N VAL A 1067 29.84 30.22 37.97
CA VAL A 1067 30.89 29.46 38.69
C VAL A 1067 31.73 28.62 37.71
N PHE A 1068 31.07 27.97 36.75
CA PHE A 1068 31.75 27.19 35.73
C PHE A 1068 32.65 28.06 34.85
N GLU A 1069 32.12 29.16 34.29
CA GLU A 1069 32.85 30.09 33.43
C GLU A 1069 34.00 30.81 34.16
N GLN A 1070 33.88 31.05 35.47
CA GLN A 1070 34.98 31.59 36.29
C GLN A 1070 36.11 30.57 36.52
N THR A 1071 35.74 29.31 36.70
CA THR A 1071 36.73 28.25 36.96
C THR A 1071 37.44 27.83 35.66
N TYR A 1072 36.67 27.77 34.57
CA TYR A 1072 37.06 27.33 33.24
C TYR A 1072 36.72 28.40 32.19
N PRO A 1073 37.45 29.52 32.17
CA PRO A 1073 37.15 30.62 31.25
C PRO A 1073 37.27 30.17 29.80
N ASP A 1074 38.14 29.22 29.49
CA ASP A 1074 38.33 28.74 28.14
C ASP A 1074 37.29 27.73 27.67
N PHE A 1075 36.41 27.21 28.53
CA PHE A 1075 35.41 26.19 28.15
C PHE A 1075 34.02 26.78 27.89
N VAL A 1076 33.31 26.23 26.90
CA VAL A 1076 31.91 26.60 26.64
C VAL A 1076 30.99 25.84 27.59
N TYR A 1077 30.35 26.56 28.51
CA TYR A 1077 29.35 25.99 29.40
C TYR A 1077 28.10 25.57 28.62
N GLU A 1078 27.77 24.29 28.69
CA GLU A 1078 26.52 23.72 28.19
C GLU A 1078 26.01 22.72 29.21
N TYR A 1079 24.70 22.65 29.36
CA TYR A 1079 24.05 21.65 30.18
C TYR A 1079 22.88 21.03 29.42
N LYS A 1080 22.51 19.81 29.80
CA LYS A 1080 21.25 19.18 29.41
C LYS A 1080 20.59 18.62 30.65
N PHE A 1081 19.28 18.72 30.77
CA PHE A 1081 18.60 18.00 31.83
C PHE A 1081 18.61 16.49 31.56
N LEU A 1082 18.68 15.70 32.62
CA LEU A 1082 18.73 14.24 32.51
C LEU A 1082 17.44 13.67 31.92
N ASP A 1083 16.28 14.24 32.23
CA ASP A 1083 14.99 13.87 31.65
C ASP A 1083 14.91 14.18 30.14
N GLU A 1084 15.43 15.34 29.69
CA GLU A 1084 15.55 15.68 28.27
C GLU A 1084 16.47 14.71 27.54
N LYS A 1085 17.59 14.31 28.16
CA LYS A 1085 18.50 13.29 27.62
C LYS A 1085 17.79 11.96 27.43
N ILE A 1086 17.02 11.52 28.44
CA ILE A 1086 16.23 10.27 28.38
C ILE A 1086 15.14 10.35 27.31
N ALA A 1087 14.43 11.48 27.19
CA ALA A 1087 13.44 11.70 26.15
C ALA A 1087 14.07 11.61 24.74
N GLY A 1088 15.33 12.02 24.61
CA GLY A 1088 16.13 11.89 23.39
C GLY A 1088 16.31 10.44 22.91
N PHE A 1089 16.32 9.44 23.80
CA PHE A 1089 16.45 8.03 23.43
C PHE A 1089 15.25 7.50 22.65
N TYR A 1090 14.07 8.11 22.85
CA TYR A 1090 12.81 7.70 22.22
C TYR A 1090 12.33 8.71 21.17
N LYS A 1091 13.24 9.58 20.69
CA LYS A 1091 12.90 10.66 19.77
C LYS A 1091 12.41 10.14 18.42
N GLN A 1092 13.05 9.11 17.88
CA GLN A 1092 12.63 8.53 16.60
C GLN A 1092 11.23 7.90 16.70
N GLU A 1093 10.95 7.21 17.80
CA GLU A 1093 9.67 6.56 18.04
C GLU A 1093 8.55 7.55 18.33
N THR A 1094 8.85 8.66 19.01
CA THR A 1094 7.89 9.75 19.21
C THR A 1094 7.57 10.47 17.90
N GLN A 1095 8.57 10.71 17.03
CA GLN A 1095 8.37 11.22 15.67
C GLN A 1095 7.52 10.25 14.82
N LEU A 1096 7.83 8.96 14.87
CA LEU A 1096 7.09 7.89 14.19
C LEU A 1096 5.63 7.82 14.67
N ALA A 1097 5.42 7.87 15.99
CA ALA A 1097 4.08 7.89 16.59
C ALA A 1097 3.27 9.12 16.15
N ALA A 1098 3.92 10.28 16.02
CA ALA A 1098 3.28 11.48 15.48
C ALA A 1098 2.86 11.30 14.01
N LEU A 1099 3.71 10.71 13.17
CA LEU A 1099 3.36 10.37 11.78
C LEU A 1099 2.15 9.42 11.72
N TYR A 1100 2.13 8.36 12.53
CA TYR A 1100 1.00 7.43 12.56
C TYR A 1100 -0.29 8.09 13.03
N LYS A 1101 -0.24 8.99 14.03
CA LYS A 1101 -1.40 9.80 14.44
C LYS A 1101 -1.94 10.62 13.27
N ILE A 1102 -1.07 11.28 12.50
CA ILE A 1102 -1.46 12.06 11.33
C ILE A 1102 -2.10 11.16 10.27
N PHE A 1103 -1.48 10.03 9.93
CA PHE A 1103 -2.00 9.09 8.93
C PHE A 1103 -3.34 8.47 9.33
N ALA A 1104 -3.50 8.08 10.60
CA ALA A 1104 -4.77 7.58 11.13
C ALA A 1104 -5.87 8.66 11.06
N ALA A 1105 -5.56 9.91 11.44
CA ALA A 1105 -6.49 11.02 11.35
C ALA A 1105 -6.93 11.28 9.90
N ILE A 1106 -6.00 11.21 8.94
CA ILE A 1106 -6.32 11.38 7.51
C ILE A 1106 -7.15 10.21 6.98
N ALA A 1107 -6.82 8.96 7.35
CA ALA A 1107 -7.60 7.80 6.96
C ALA A 1107 -9.04 7.86 7.49
N ILE A 1108 -9.22 8.32 8.74
CA ILE A 1108 -10.53 8.62 9.33
C ILE A 1108 -11.22 9.70 8.50
N PHE A 1109 -10.57 10.84 8.27
CA PHE A 1109 -11.14 11.97 7.54
C PHE A 1109 -11.64 11.57 6.16
N LEU A 1110 -10.81 10.86 5.37
CA LEU A 1110 -11.17 10.36 4.05
C LEU A 1110 -12.34 9.36 4.15
N SER A 1111 -12.36 8.53 5.20
CA SER A 1111 -13.43 7.57 5.39
C SER A 1111 -14.78 8.23 5.68
N CYS A 1112 -14.77 9.27 6.51
CA CYS A 1112 -15.94 10.06 6.84
C CYS A 1112 -16.43 10.83 5.63
N LEU A 1113 -15.52 11.45 4.87
CA LEU A 1113 -15.86 12.20 3.67
C LEU A 1113 -16.59 11.32 2.64
N GLY A 1114 -16.18 10.05 2.51
CA GLY A 1114 -16.88 9.08 1.65
C GLY A 1114 -18.22 8.62 2.19
N LEU A 1115 -18.31 8.39 3.50
CA LEU A 1115 -19.58 8.09 4.16
C LEU A 1115 -20.59 9.23 4.00
N TYR A 1116 -20.12 10.46 4.19
CA TYR A 1116 -20.91 11.69 4.04
C TYR A 1116 -21.49 11.80 2.64
N GLY A 1117 -20.66 11.65 1.60
CA GLY A 1117 -21.13 11.74 0.23
C GLY A 1117 -22.08 10.58 -0.13
N LEU A 1118 -21.87 9.37 0.41
CA LEU A 1118 -22.78 8.25 0.22
C LEU A 1118 -24.12 8.46 0.93
N ALA A 1119 -24.10 8.87 2.19
CA ALA A 1119 -25.30 9.14 2.99
C ALA A 1119 -26.13 10.27 2.36
N SER A 1120 -25.46 11.31 1.86
CA SER A 1120 -26.08 12.42 1.14
C SER A 1120 -26.82 11.93 -0.11
N PHE A 1121 -26.20 11.02 -0.87
CA PHE A 1121 -26.85 10.41 -2.02
C PHE A 1121 -28.07 9.55 -1.65
N ILE A 1122 -27.94 8.68 -0.64
CA ILE A 1122 -29.06 7.81 -0.24
C ILE A 1122 -30.22 8.65 0.30
N ALA A 1123 -29.94 9.73 1.03
CA ALA A 1123 -30.94 10.68 1.49
C ALA A 1123 -31.72 11.31 0.31
N VAL A 1124 -31.01 11.74 -0.74
CA VAL A 1124 -31.65 12.26 -1.97
C VAL A 1124 -32.47 11.19 -2.68
N GLN A 1125 -31.96 9.96 -2.79
CA GLN A 1125 -32.68 8.88 -3.46
C GLN A 1125 -33.95 8.45 -2.71
N ARG A 1126 -33.95 8.56 -1.39
CA ARG A 1126 -35.07 8.18 -0.51
C ARG A 1126 -35.88 9.38 -0.02
N ILE A 1127 -35.76 10.55 -0.64
CA ILE A 1127 -36.40 11.78 -0.14
C ILE A 1127 -37.94 11.66 -0.09
N LYS A 1128 -38.55 10.99 -1.08
CA LYS A 1128 -40.00 10.68 -1.08
C LYS A 1128 -40.38 9.65 -0.02
N GLU A 1129 -39.58 8.61 0.14
CA GLU A 1129 -39.79 7.60 1.19
C GLU A 1129 -39.76 8.24 2.58
N VAL A 1130 -38.78 9.12 2.82
CA VAL A 1130 -38.64 9.88 4.07
C VAL A 1130 -39.83 10.83 4.26
N GLY A 1131 -40.22 11.57 3.21
CA GLY A 1131 -41.38 12.46 3.24
C GLY A 1131 -42.69 11.75 3.59
N ILE A 1132 -42.96 10.60 2.95
CA ILE A 1132 -44.13 9.75 3.23
C ILE A 1132 -44.09 9.26 4.68
N ARG A 1133 -42.96 8.70 5.13
CA ARG A 1133 -42.81 8.21 6.51
C ARG A 1133 -43.02 9.32 7.53
N LYS A 1134 -42.53 10.53 7.26
CA LYS A 1134 -42.69 11.69 8.16
C LYS A 1134 -44.14 12.15 8.24
N VAL A 1135 -44.88 12.15 7.13
CA VAL A 1135 -46.33 12.39 7.11
C VAL A 1135 -47.08 11.29 7.88
N LEU A 1136 -46.59 10.06 7.82
CA LEU A 1136 -47.11 8.91 8.59
C LEU A 1136 -46.65 8.87 10.07
N GLY A 1137 -46.01 9.93 10.59
CA GLY A 1137 -45.65 10.04 12.01
C GLY A 1137 -44.26 9.51 12.39
N ALA A 1138 -43.39 9.20 11.44
CA ALA A 1138 -42.02 8.77 11.76
C ALA A 1138 -41.20 9.91 12.40
N THR A 1139 -40.63 9.65 13.58
CA THR A 1139 -39.72 10.58 14.26
C THR A 1139 -38.40 10.73 13.49
N ALA A 1140 -37.71 11.87 13.68
CA ALA A 1140 -36.38 12.09 13.09
C ALA A 1140 -35.39 10.99 13.51
N GLY A 1141 -35.49 10.48 14.73
CA GLY A 1141 -34.66 9.38 15.24
C GLY A 1141 -34.86 8.07 14.45
N SER A 1142 -36.09 7.73 14.06
CA SER A 1142 -36.35 6.52 13.26
C SER A 1142 -35.76 6.62 11.85
N ILE A 1143 -35.73 7.83 11.28
CA ILE A 1143 -35.10 8.11 9.99
C ILE A 1143 -33.58 7.98 10.11
N VAL A 1144 -32.97 8.56 11.15
CA VAL A 1144 -31.53 8.44 11.42
C VAL A 1144 -31.13 6.98 11.62
N TYR A 1145 -31.89 6.20 12.39
CA TYR A 1145 -31.65 4.77 12.58
C TYR A 1145 -31.71 4.00 11.25
N LEU A 1146 -32.71 4.26 10.41
CA LEU A 1146 -32.86 3.62 9.11
C LEU A 1146 -31.63 3.82 8.21
N PHE A 1147 -31.12 5.05 8.14
CA PHE A 1147 -29.91 5.35 7.37
C PHE A 1147 -28.64 4.78 8.01
N SER A 1148 -28.54 4.81 9.34
CA SER A 1148 -27.33 4.40 10.06
C SER A 1148 -27.16 2.89 10.16
N LYS A 1149 -28.26 2.12 10.28
CA LYS A 1149 -28.25 0.66 10.47
C LYS A 1149 -27.40 -0.06 9.42
N GLU A 1150 -27.52 0.32 8.16
CA GLU A 1150 -26.76 -0.31 7.08
C GLU A 1150 -25.25 -0.11 7.24
N PHE A 1151 -24.81 1.10 7.61
CA PHE A 1151 -23.40 1.40 7.80
C PHE A 1151 -22.82 0.79 9.07
N ILE A 1152 -23.58 0.77 10.17
CA ILE A 1152 -23.13 0.12 11.42
C ILE A 1152 -22.79 -1.35 11.15
N ILE A 1153 -23.61 -2.07 10.38
CA ILE A 1153 -23.34 -3.47 10.02
C ILE A 1153 -22.03 -3.58 9.21
N LEU A 1154 -21.79 -2.69 8.25
CA LEU A 1154 -20.55 -2.70 7.45
C LEU A 1154 -19.31 -2.40 8.31
N ILE A 1155 -19.42 -1.45 9.24
CA ILE A 1155 -18.35 -1.08 10.18
C ILE A 1155 -18.07 -2.24 11.15
N ALA A 1156 -19.10 -2.95 11.61
CA ALA A 1156 -18.96 -4.12 12.47
C ALA A 1156 -18.27 -5.30 11.75
N ILE A 1157 -18.61 -5.54 10.48
CA ILE A 1157 -17.92 -6.54 9.65
C ILE A 1157 -16.44 -6.14 9.45
N ALA A 1158 -16.19 -4.86 9.16
CA ALA A 1158 -14.82 -4.34 9.05
C ALA A 1158 -14.05 -4.55 10.37
N PHE A 1159 -14.67 -4.32 11.52
CA PHE A 1159 -14.07 -4.52 12.84
C PHE A 1159 -13.72 -5.97 13.14
N ALA A 1160 -14.59 -6.91 12.78
CA ALA A 1160 -14.34 -8.34 12.93
C ALA A 1160 -13.11 -8.81 12.13
N ILE A 1161 -12.83 -8.16 10.99
CA ILE A 1161 -11.68 -8.46 10.13
C ILE A 1161 -10.43 -7.67 10.55
N ALA A 1162 -10.58 -6.39 10.90
CA ALA A 1162 -9.48 -5.51 11.27
C ALA A 1162 -8.80 -5.94 12.58
N THR A 1163 -9.57 -6.45 13.54
CA THR A 1163 -9.08 -6.85 14.87
C THR A 1163 -7.97 -7.92 14.80
N PRO A 1164 -8.15 -9.09 14.17
CA PRO A 1164 -7.09 -10.10 14.10
C PRO A 1164 -5.86 -9.62 13.30
N ILE A 1165 -6.07 -8.82 12.25
CA ILE A 1165 -4.98 -8.23 11.46
C ILE A 1165 -4.15 -7.28 12.33
N ALA A 1166 -4.80 -6.34 13.02
CA ALA A 1166 -4.12 -5.41 13.90
C ALA A 1166 -3.43 -6.11 15.07
N TRP A 1167 -4.07 -7.14 15.66
CA TRP A 1167 -3.46 -7.93 16.73
C TRP A 1167 -2.18 -8.63 16.27
N TYR A 1168 -2.22 -9.32 15.12
CA TYR A 1168 -1.06 -10.08 14.63
C TYR A 1168 0.15 -9.17 14.41
N TYR A 1169 -0.02 -8.06 13.68
CA TYR A 1169 1.08 -7.15 13.37
C TYR A 1169 1.60 -6.40 14.60
N MET A 1170 0.69 -5.92 15.45
CA MET A 1170 1.12 -5.22 16.65
C MET A 1170 1.74 -6.16 17.68
N HIS A 1171 1.33 -7.42 17.71
CA HIS A 1171 1.97 -8.41 18.54
C HIS A 1171 3.40 -8.67 18.07
N GLN A 1172 3.62 -8.87 16.77
CA GLN A 1172 4.96 -9.05 16.20
C GLN A 1172 5.86 -7.84 16.47
N TRP A 1173 5.38 -6.62 16.23
CA TRP A 1173 6.12 -5.39 16.51
C TRP A 1173 6.47 -5.22 18.00
N LEU A 1174 5.59 -5.65 18.91
CA LEU A 1174 5.90 -5.64 20.35
C LEU A 1174 6.93 -6.71 20.75
N GLN A 1175 7.23 -7.71 19.92
CA GLN A 1175 8.27 -8.70 20.22
C GLN A 1175 9.68 -8.11 20.14
N ASP A 1176 9.87 -7.02 19.40
CA ASP A 1176 11.16 -6.35 19.26
C ASP A 1176 11.58 -5.56 20.53
N TYR A 1177 10.72 -5.49 21.55
CA TYR A 1177 10.97 -4.79 22.80
C TYR A 1177 11.02 -5.78 23.98
N ALA A 1178 12.10 -5.74 24.76
CA ALA A 1178 12.23 -6.52 26.00
C ALA A 1178 11.11 -6.15 27.00
N TYR A 1179 10.86 -4.85 27.17
CA TYR A 1179 9.77 -4.33 28.00
C TYR A 1179 8.57 -3.93 27.13
N ARG A 1180 7.47 -4.67 27.22
CA ARG A 1180 6.31 -4.50 26.35
C ARG A 1180 4.99 -4.57 27.09
N ILE A 1181 4.00 -3.83 26.60
CA ILE A 1181 2.64 -3.94 27.09
C ILE A 1181 2.01 -5.27 26.66
N SER A 1182 1.16 -5.85 27.52
CA SER A 1182 0.21 -6.87 27.10
C SER A 1182 -0.93 -6.22 26.31
N ILE A 1183 -1.23 -6.70 25.11
CA ILE A 1183 -2.33 -6.17 24.29
C ILE A 1183 -3.67 -6.53 24.94
N SER A 1184 -4.27 -5.57 25.65
CA SER A 1184 -5.58 -5.74 26.29
C SER A 1184 -6.71 -5.63 25.25
N TRP A 1185 -7.75 -6.46 25.37
CA TRP A 1185 -8.89 -6.49 24.44
C TRP A 1185 -9.62 -5.14 24.30
N TRP A 1186 -9.63 -4.33 25.35
CA TRP A 1186 -10.33 -3.03 25.35
C TRP A 1186 -9.75 -2.05 24.34
N LEU A 1187 -8.47 -2.17 23.96
CA LEU A 1187 -7.85 -1.29 22.95
C LEU A 1187 -8.54 -1.44 21.59
N PHE A 1188 -8.89 -2.67 21.22
CA PHE A 1188 -9.68 -2.95 20.03
C PHE A 1188 -11.08 -2.39 20.17
N ALA A 1189 -11.75 -2.62 21.31
CA ALA A 1189 -13.08 -2.08 21.57
C ALA A 1189 -13.10 -0.55 21.47
N THR A 1190 -12.11 0.15 22.02
CA THR A 1190 -12.00 1.61 21.92
C THR A 1190 -11.76 2.08 20.49
N GLY A 1191 -10.91 1.40 19.71
CA GLY A 1191 -10.67 1.75 18.31
C GLY A 1191 -11.92 1.55 17.44
N GLY A 1192 -12.62 0.42 17.61
CA GLY A 1192 -13.86 0.13 16.90
C GLY A 1192 -15.00 1.08 17.29
N LEU A 1193 -15.12 1.41 18.57
CA LEU A 1193 -16.13 2.34 19.09
C LEU A 1193 -15.85 3.78 18.62
N ALA A 1194 -14.59 4.23 18.63
CA ALA A 1194 -14.21 5.52 18.07
C ALA A 1194 -14.57 5.64 16.59
N ALA A 1195 -14.21 4.64 15.78
CA ALA A 1195 -14.57 4.60 14.36
C ALA A 1195 -16.10 4.63 14.14
N THR A 1196 -16.84 3.90 14.98
CA THR A 1196 -18.31 3.85 14.93
C THR A 1196 -18.94 5.20 15.29
N ILE A 1197 -18.48 5.85 16.37
CA ILE A 1197 -18.97 7.17 16.80
C ILE A 1197 -18.75 8.20 15.69
N ILE A 1198 -17.55 8.24 15.12
CA ILE A 1198 -17.20 9.20 14.08
C ILE A 1198 -18.06 8.98 12.82
N ALA A 1199 -18.25 7.72 12.42
CA ALA A 1199 -19.11 7.37 11.30
C ALA A 1199 -20.58 7.76 11.56
N LEU A 1200 -21.09 7.48 12.77
CA LEU A 1200 -22.44 7.84 13.19
C LEU A 1200 -22.65 9.36 13.21
N ALA A 1201 -21.69 10.12 13.73
CA ALA A 1201 -21.75 11.59 13.72
C ALA A 1201 -21.90 12.11 12.28
N THR A 1202 -21.12 11.54 11.36
CA THR A 1202 -21.12 11.89 9.94
C THR A 1202 -22.45 11.58 9.25
N ILE A 1203 -23.01 10.37 9.47
CA ILE A 1203 -24.29 9.97 8.87
C ILE A 1203 -25.46 10.72 9.50
N SER A 1204 -25.45 10.87 10.82
CA SER A 1204 -26.54 11.49 11.59
C SER A 1204 -26.72 12.94 11.18
N PHE A 1205 -25.63 13.68 10.95
CA PHE A 1205 -25.71 15.05 10.44
C PHE A 1205 -26.56 15.14 9.15
N GLN A 1206 -26.28 14.28 8.18
CA GLN A 1206 -27.00 14.28 6.90
C GLN A 1206 -28.42 13.72 7.02
N ALA A 1207 -28.61 12.68 7.83
CA ALA A 1207 -29.93 12.11 8.07
C ALA A 1207 -30.86 13.08 8.81
N ILE A 1208 -30.34 13.85 9.77
CA ILE A 1208 -31.08 14.93 10.46
C ILE A 1208 -31.42 16.04 9.48
N LYS A 1209 -30.48 16.46 8.62
CA LYS A 1209 -30.75 17.46 7.60
C LYS A 1209 -31.89 17.04 6.67
N ALA A 1210 -31.86 15.79 6.19
CA ALA A 1210 -32.95 15.23 5.37
C ALA A 1210 -34.26 15.10 6.16
N ALA A 1211 -34.19 14.71 7.42
CA ALA A 1211 -35.36 14.61 8.29
C ALA A 1211 -35.98 15.98 8.61
N LYS A 1212 -35.20 17.07 8.63
CA LYS A 1212 -35.70 18.44 8.88
C LYS A 1212 -36.32 19.11 7.64
N GLU A 1213 -36.15 18.56 6.44
CA GLU A 1213 -36.78 19.12 5.25
C GLU A 1213 -38.32 19.06 5.32
N ASN A 1214 -38.95 20.05 4.69
CA ASN A 1214 -40.41 20.18 4.66
C ASN A 1214 -41.00 19.10 3.73
N PRO A 1215 -41.88 18.20 4.22
CA PRO A 1215 -42.50 17.13 3.43
C PRO A 1215 -43.20 17.63 2.17
N VAL A 1216 -43.79 18.84 2.22
CA VAL A 1216 -44.48 19.46 1.10
C VAL A 1216 -43.52 19.71 -0.06
N LYS A 1217 -42.27 20.10 0.21
CA LYS A 1217 -41.24 20.26 -0.82
C LYS A 1217 -40.77 18.90 -1.35
N SER A 1218 -40.58 17.91 -0.47
CA SER A 1218 -40.10 16.56 -0.83
C SER A 1218 -41.10 15.75 -1.66
N LEU A 1219 -42.40 15.99 -1.49
CA LEU A 1219 -43.47 15.32 -2.25
C LEU A 1219 -43.73 16.00 -3.61
N ARG A 1220 -43.50 17.32 -3.72
CA ARG A 1220 -43.78 18.12 -4.92
C ARG A 1220 -42.62 18.15 -5.93
N SER A 1221 -41.43 17.64 -5.58
CA SER A 1221 -40.28 17.59 -6.50
C SER A 1221 -40.43 16.47 -7.55
N GLU A 1222 -40.34 16.85 -8.84
CA GLU A 1222 -40.15 15.97 -10.02
C GLU A 1222 -38.70 15.95 -10.51
#